data_AF-A0A2R6IVJ6-F1
#
_entry.id   AF-A0A2R6IVJ6-F1
#
_cell.length_a   1.000
_cell.length_b   1.000
_cell.length_c   1.000
_cell.angle_alpha   90.00
_cell.angle_beta   90.00
_cell.angle_gamma   90.00
#
_symmetry.space_group_name_H-M   'P 1'
#
loop_
_entity.id
_entity.type
_entity.pdbx_description
1 polymer ?
#
loop_
_entity_poly.entity_id
_entity_poly.type
_entity_poly.pdbx_seq_one_letter_code
_entity_poly.pdbx_strand_id
1 'polypeptide(L)'
;MEAVSKGDEVLSLNKHTYEQEFREVQATIKHTDDRLVRITLEDGTEIVGTEDHSFLTADGLEITAVEGSEVEEGTWMPLSRTLPSAESVTEIDLAEYLGDANNVIVDGGVVHSGPRTESRTLELDFDAGKEVGLYLAEGSFDSQLTLQISNVDDGVREFLGSRGYNVYDRTCNKGFQPYARFLESEFGRGSAAKTIPGWVFDTPAGFRAGVVSGYVDGDGTVGETTAAAMSKSDELVDGLQELLRQFGVSSTVREKFTLYDGERRRYRRITVDAFCLERFAEVVDLSVDSKAERLTDLVSERDGTTRYDSKDMIPNFGPVLNAAARSAEWTKRDSDRRVDGASVHNLTRRQTASRATYNRLVDELDIHGRARAFGSSDIHWKRVASVEPLDEERSVYDLDVAFNDNFVANGVFVHNSNTASVVIEKLLANSFPVLIVDSDGEYYGLKEEFEILHVGADGECDIQVSAEHAGKIASLALEQNVPIILDVSGYLDEDEASELIRETARQLFAKEKKLKKPFLMLVEECHEYIPEGAGMDKTGKTLIKIGKRGRKHGLGIVGISQRPADVKKDFITQCDWLCWHRLTWDNDTKVVSKILGSEYGEAIEDMDDGEAFLMTDWAESIRRVQFHRKETFDAGATPGLDDFERPDLKSVSGDLVSELESITEERERTESELADLRQELDKKRQRITQLERELEEARDMSEMADTFAQALLRKSGASYRDGSAPEPRRREDDAPGPLGDAPDDQSERHDYEEPASAGTAESGSRSTEGTAATGSTEHATAADVTRAADEPGETGTDAEAEPASVAAATNGSAADDGAAEAGEAAGTPETNGATETNGAATAEPATGGRGAGDDRVRRAVPATDGVDISAARSRTGFPDADDAAAFLDGDELRRREAVVAGFVRAVESLEPVTRRMLSAYREAGRATPVEAHLAADGSGDRRYAYARNRTLRRAGFVDHRSEGEYAYALPRLVRRAYGDRTDEQELVEMVAEIEARAGLDTEPSP
;
A
#
# COMPACT_ATOMS: atom_id res chain seq x y z
N MET A 1 16.44 5.76 -23.73
CA MET A 1 15.97 4.37 -23.96
C MET A 1 16.10 4.08 -25.43
N GLU A 2 16.50 2.86 -25.77
CA GLU A 2 16.34 2.33 -27.12
C GLU A 2 14.90 1.82 -27.30
N ALA A 3 14.46 1.66 -28.55
CA ALA A 3 13.09 1.27 -28.87
C ALA A 3 12.93 -0.27 -28.80
N VAL A 4 13.00 -0.82 -27.58
CA VAL A 4 12.81 -2.25 -27.30
C VAL A 4 11.49 -2.71 -27.93
N SER A 5 11.55 -3.78 -28.71
CA SER A 5 10.47 -4.28 -29.56
C SER A 5 10.13 -5.74 -29.24
N LYS A 6 8.90 -6.15 -29.60
CA LYS A 6 8.47 -7.55 -29.47
C LYS A 6 9.40 -8.48 -30.25
N GLY A 7 10.00 -9.45 -29.56
CA GLY A 7 10.97 -10.40 -30.10
C GLY A 7 12.43 -10.09 -29.79
N ASP A 8 12.74 -8.93 -29.20
CA ASP A 8 14.07 -8.64 -28.64
C ASP A 8 14.27 -9.41 -27.30
N GLU A 9 15.51 -9.70 -26.92
CA GLU A 9 15.81 -10.33 -25.62
C GLU A 9 16.30 -9.29 -24.60
N VAL A 10 15.68 -9.23 -23.42
CA VAL A 10 16.09 -8.37 -22.31
C VAL A 10 16.48 -9.19 -21.08
N LEU A 11 17.28 -8.58 -20.21
CA LEU A 11 17.76 -9.24 -19.00
C LEU A 11 16.69 -9.23 -17.90
N SER A 12 16.48 -10.39 -17.30
CA SER A 12 15.51 -10.65 -16.23
C SER A 12 16.16 -11.46 -15.10
N LEU A 13 15.51 -11.49 -13.94
CA LEU A 13 15.95 -12.24 -12.76
C LEU A 13 15.03 -13.43 -12.51
N ASN A 14 15.60 -14.64 -12.46
CA ASN A 14 14.87 -15.81 -12.00
C ASN A 14 14.67 -15.70 -10.47
N LYS A 15 13.44 -15.39 -10.06
CA LYS A 15 13.05 -15.15 -8.65
C LYS A 15 13.33 -16.35 -7.71
N HIS A 16 13.56 -17.54 -8.27
CA HIS A 16 13.77 -18.80 -7.53
C HIS A 16 15.23 -19.27 -7.50
N THR A 17 15.98 -19.17 -8.60
CA THR A 17 17.40 -19.55 -8.65
C THR A 17 18.35 -18.41 -8.26
N TYR A 18 17.87 -17.15 -8.34
CA TYR A 18 18.64 -15.91 -8.21
C TYR A 18 19.71 -15.73 -9.30
N GLU A 19 19.53 -16.40 -10.44
CA GLU A 19 20.35 -16.29 -11.65
C GLU A 19 19.72 -15.28 -12.61
N GLN A 20 20.57 -14.58 -13.36
CA GLN A 20 20.11 -13.62 -14.38
C GLN A 20 20.01 -14.31 -15.74
N GLU A 21 18.91 -14.06 -16.45
CA GLU A 21 18.54 -14.77 -17.67
C GLU A 21 18.03 -13.77 -18.72
N PHE A 22 18.48 -13.92 -19.98
CA PHE A 22 17.84 -13.27 -21.11
C PHE A 22 16.48 -13.92 -21.40
N ARG A 23 15.47 -13.09 -21.66
CA ARG A 23 14.10 -13.53 -21.95
C ARG A 23 13.49 -12.63 -23.04
N GLU A 24 12.68 -13.25 -23.91
CA GLU A 24 12.06 -12.58 -25.06
C GLU A 24 10.94 -11.61 -24.63
N VAL A 25 11.04 -10.36 -25.07
CA VAL A 25 10.03 -9.32 -24.91
C VAL A 25 8.80 -9.67 -25.73
N GLN A 26 7.68 -9.86 -25.05
CA GLN A 26 6.39 -10.18 -25.63
C GLN A 26 5.58 -8.93 -26.00
N ALA A 27 5.75 -7.81 -25.30
CA ALA A 27 5.17 -6.53 -25.67
C ALA A 27 5.95 -5.36 -25.05
N THR A 28 5.81 -4.19 -25.65
CA THR A 28 6.36 -2.93 -25.14
C THR A 28 5.17 -2.00 -24.87
N ILE A 29 4.98 -1.62 -23.61
CA ILE A 29 3.92 -0.72 -23.17
C ILE A 29 4.52 0.67 -22.98
N LYS A 30 3.75 1.70 -23.34
CA LYS A 30 4.09 3.10 -23.09
C LYS A 30 2.85 3.84 -22.61
N HIS A 31 2.93 4.43 -21.42
CA HIS A 31 1.94 5.34 -20.87
C HIS A 31 2.61 6.69 -20.54
N THR A 32 1.81 7.71 -20.24
CA THR A 32 2.29 9.01 -19.74
C THR A 32 1.64 9.23 -18.39
N ASP A 33 2.43 9.64 -17.40
CA ASP A 33 2.03 9.67 -16.00
C ASP A 33 2.70 10.84 -15.25
N ASP A 34 2.13 11.17 -14.10
CA ASP A 34 2.44 12.29 -13.22
C ASP A 34 2.76 11.85 -11.78
N ARG A 35 2.27 10.68 -11.30
CA ARG A 35 2.66 10.10 -10.00
C ARG A 35 4.01 9.42 -10.09
N LEU A 36 5.05 10.16 -10.46
CA LEU A 36 6.38 9.62 -10.68
C LEU A 36 7.24 9.73 -9.42
N VAL A 37 7.72 8.60 -8.92
CA VAL A 37 8.69 8.54 -7.82
C VAL A 37 10.11 8.33 -8.34
N ARG A 38 11.02 9.24 -8.00
CA ARG A 38 12.47 9.04 -8.11
C ARG A 38 12.96 8.30 -6.87
N ILE A 39 13.24 7.02 -7.04
CA ILE A 39 13.86 6.16 -6.03
C ILE A 39 15.37 6.23 -6.23
N THR A 40 16.09 6.83 -5.28
CA THR A 40 17.56 6.95 -5.30
C THR A 40 18.17 5.94 -4.35
N LEU A 41 19.17 5.18 -4.80
CA LEU A 41 19.80 4.10 -4.03
C LEU A 41 21.14 4.53 -3.40
N GLU A 42 21.64 3.77 -2.42
CA GLU A 42 22.82 4.13 -1.60
C GLU A 42 24.16 4.19 -2.36
N ASP A 43 24.20 3.70 -3.60
CA ASP A 43 25.32 3.83 -4.53
C ASP A 43 25.14 4.96 -5.57
N GLY A 44 24.02 5.69 -5.54
CA GLY A 44 23.70 6.75 -6.49
C GLY A 44 23.01 6.27 -7.77
N THR A 45 22.60 5.00 -7.86
CA THR A 45 21.65 4.55 -8.89
C THR A 45 20.30 5.23 -8.67
N GLU A 46 19.72 5.84 -9.71
CA GLU A 46 18.37 6.43 -9.69
C GLU A 46 17.44 5.62 -10.62
N ILE A 47 16.26 5.28 -10.13
CA ILE A 47 15.17 4.74 -10.97
C ILE A 47 13.93 5.64 -10.81
N VAL A 48 13.20 5.84 -11.91
CA VAL A 48 11.92 6.54 -11.93
C VAL A 48 10.88 5.60 -12.50
N GLY A 49 9.77 5.44 -11.79
CA GLY A 49 8.55 4.75 -12.21
C GLY A 49 7.35 5.42 -11.55
N THR A 50 6.15 4.91 -11.80
CA THR A 50 4.95 5.42 -11.11
C THR A 50 4.96 4.99 -9.64
N GLU A 51 4.24 5.70 -8.76
CA GLU A 51 3.93 5.26 -7.40
C GLU A 51 3.24 3.90 -7.42
N ASP A 52 2.55 3.61 -8.50
CA ASP A 52 1.65 2.50 -8.69
C ASP A 52 2.33 1.26 -9.34
N HIS A 53 3.61 1.39 -9.72
CA HIS A 53 4.39 0.30 -10.32
C HIS A 53 4.99 -0.63 -9.26
N SER A 54 4.97 -1.95 -9.53
CA SER A 54 5.57 -2.96 -8.65
C SER A 54 7.07 -3.14 -8.89
N PHE A 55 7.88 -2.57 -8.01
CA PHE A 55 9.32 -2.85 -7.90
C PHE A 55 9.57 -4.19 -7.21
N LEU A 56 10.82 -4.68 -7.20
CA LEU A 56 11.19 -5.88 -6.45
C LEU A 56 11.94 -5.57 -5.16
N THR A 57 11.68 -6.34 -4.11
CA THR A 57 12.36 -6.31 -2.82
C THR A 57 12.69 -7.72 -2.33
N ALA A 58 13.24 -7.86 -1.12
CA ALA A 58 13.50 -9.15 -0.50
C ALA A 58 13.02 -9.22 0.96
N ASP A 59 12.18 -10.21 1.28
CA ASP A 59 11.94 -10.68 2.64
C ASP A 59 12.11 -12.20 2.74
N GLY A 60 12.48 -12.71 3.91
CA GLY A 60 12.62 -14.16 4.14
C GLY A 60 13.72 -14.89 3.35
N LEU A 61 14.52 -14.19 2.53
CA LEU A 61 15.36 -14.68 1.42
C LEU A 61 14.59 -15.04 0.14
N GLU A 62 13.33 -14.66 0.01
CA GLU A 62 12.56 -14.67 -1.25
C GLU A 62 12.63 -13.28 -1.91
N ILE A 63 12.29 -13.21 -3.20
CA ILE A 63 12.13 -11.94 -3.92
C ILE A 63 10.63 -11.71 -4.11
N THR A 64 10.16 -10.56 -3.63
CA THR A 64 8.73 -10.19 -3.62
C THR A 64 8.54 -8.86 -4.34
N ALA A 65 7.31 -8.57 -4.78
CA ALA A 65 6.96 -7.22 -5.22
C ALA A 65 6.94 -6.24 -4.02
N VAL A 66 7.04 -4.94 -4.33
CA VAL A 66 6.68 -3.81 -3.48
C VAL A 66 6.19 -2.68 -4.39
N GLU A 67 5.02 -2.11 -4.10
CA GLU A 67 4.46 -0.99 -4.86
C GLU A 67 5.31 0.28 -4.63
N GLY A 68 5.47 1.15 -5.63
CA GLY A 68 6.24 2.40 -5.53
C GLY A 68 5.82 3.28 -4.34
N SER A 69 4.53 3.29 -4.03
CA SER A 69 3.88 3.97 -2.89
C SER A 69 4.37 3.44 -1.52
N GLU A 70 4.75 2.16 -1.46
CA GLU A 70 5.26 1.48 -0.25
C GLU A 70 6.80 1.53 -0.13
N VAL A 71 7.51 2.09 -1.11
CA VAL A 71 8.99 2.17 -1.07
C VAL A 71 9.45 3.25 -0.09
N GLU A 72 9.78 2.85 1.14
CA GLU A 72 10.41 3.73 2.14
C GLU A 72 11.95 3.76 2.06
N GLU A 73 12.58 4.79 2.64
CA GLU A 73 14.03 4.83 2.91
C GLU A 73 14.50 3.57 3.63
N GLY A 74 15.55 2.92 3.09
CA GLY A 74 16.12 1.70 3.65
C GLY A 74 15.50 0.39 3.12
N THR A 75 14.46 0.46 2.30
CA THR A 75 13.96 -0.67 1.48
C THR A 75 15.09 -1.26 0.63
N TRP A 76 15.09 -2.56 0.36
CA TRP A 76 16.14 -3.24 -0.40
C TRP A 76 15.71 -3.45 -1.85
N MET A 77 16.50 -3.00 -2.82
CA MET A 77 16.28 -3.23 -4.24
C MET A 77 17.31 -4.23 -4.81
N PRO A 78 16.91 -5.19 -5.67
CA PRO A 78 17.82 -6.06 -6.38
C PRO A 78 18.39 -5.35 -7.62
N LEU A 79 19.70 -5.16 -7.65
CA LEU A 79 20.41 -4.75 -8.84
C LEU A 79 21.07 -5.97 -9.50
N SER A 80 21.22 -5.91 -10.83
CA SER A 80 22.14 -6.80 -11.54
C SER A 80 23.58 -6.61 -11.03
N ARG A 81 24.27 -7.72 -10.73
CA ARG A 81 25.73 -7.68 -10.51
C ARG A 81 26.49 -7.34 -11.79
N THR A 82 26.04 -7.82 -12.93
CA THR A 82 26.72 -7.83 -14.23
C THR A 82 25.71 -7.74 -15.34
N LEU A 83 25.80 -6.69 -16.14
CA LEU A 83 24.98 -6.52 -17.34
C LEU A 83 25.72 -7.09 -18.57
N PRO A 84 25.30 -8.23 -19.14
CA PRO A 84 25.81 -8.68 -20.43
C PRO A 84 25.50 -7.69 -21.56
N SER A 85 26.15 -7.89 -22.70
CA SER A 85 26.02 -7.09 -23.93
C SER A 85 25.83 -8.01 -25.13
N ALA A 86 25.18 -7.54 -26.19
CA ALA A 86 25.05 -8.29 -27.43
C ALA A 86 26.32 -8.28 -28.29
N GLU A 87 27.29 -7.41 -28.00
CA GLU A 87 28.51 -7.14 -28.79
C GLU A 87 28.20 -6.89 -30.29
N SER A 88 27.06 -6.26 -30.56
CA SER A 88 26.46 -6.06 -31.88
C SER A 88 27.20 -5.02 -32.75
N VAL A 89 27.88 -4.04 -32.13
CA VAL A 89 28.55 -2.91 -32.80
C VAL A 89 30.07 -3.11 -32.75
N THR A 90 30.66 -3.60 -33.83
CA THR A 90 32.10 -3.97 -33.89
C THR A 90 32.99 -2.99 -34.66
N GLU A 91 32.40 -2.14 -35.51
CA GLU A 91 33.11 -1.15 -36.31
C GLU A 91 32.27 0.10 -36.58
N ILE A 92 32.91 1.25 -36.83
CA ILE A 92 32.27 2.52 -37.21
C ILE A 92 32.81 3.01 -38.56
N ASP A 93 31.92 3.43 -39.46
CA ASP A 93 32.28 4.05 -40.74
C ASP A 93 32.50 5.56 -40.59
N LEU A 94 33.77 5.99 -40.57
CA LEU A 94 34.13 7.41 -40.50
C LEU A 94 33.72 8.21 -41.75
N ALA A 95 33.22 7.56 -42.81
CA ALA A 95 32.64 8.23 -43.96
C ALA A 95 31.22 8.80 -43.70
N GLU A 96 30.56 8.45 -42.60
CA GLU A 96 29.26 9.05 -42.24
C GLU A 96 29.43 10.46 -41.64
N TYR A 97 30.55 10.69 -40.95
CA TYR A 97 30.86 11.92 -40.21
C TYR A 97 31.50 13.05 -41.07
N LEU A 98 31.53 12.90 -42.40
CA LEU A 98 32.29 13.78 -43.31
C LEU A 98 31.69 15.18 -43.50
N GLY A 99 30.36 15.31 -43.46
CA GLY A 99 29.60 16.56 -43.69
C GLY A 99 30.07 17.42 -44.88
N ASP A 100 29.86 18.74 -44.82
CA ASP A 100 30.25 19.71 -45.87
C ASP A 100 31.77 20.03 -45.89
N ALA A 101 32.63 19.05 -45.63
CA ALA A 101 34.08 19.24 -45.56
C ALA A 101 34.72 19.28 -46.95
N ASN A 102 34.79 20.47 -47.56
CA ASN A 102 35.34 20.76 -48.91
C ASN A 102 36.75 20.18 -49.25
N ASN A 103 37.49 19.62 -48.29
CA ASN A 103 38.84 19.08 -48.43
C ASN A 103 38.97 17.60 -48.01
N VAL A 104 37.86 16.84 -48.00
CA VAL A 104 37.85 15.42 -47.62
C VAL A 104 37.40 14.55 -48.79
N ILE A 105 38.11 13.45 -49.05
CA ILE A 105 37.86 12.53 -50.17
C ILE A 105 37.83 11.10 -49.63
N VAL A 106 36.79 10.35 -49.98
CA VAL A 106 36.71 8.90 -49.75
C VAL A 106 37.18 8.17 -51.01
N ASP A 107 38.12 7.25 -50.88
CA ASP A 107 38.52 6.34 -51.96
C ASP A 107 38.50 4.89 -51.44
N GLY A 108 37.44 4.16 -51.79
CA GLY A 108 37.19 2.80 -51.32
C GLY A 108 37.08 2.70 -49.79
N GLY A 109 38.14 2.14 -49.18
CA GLY A 109 38.26 1.87 -47.74
C GLY A 109 39.17 2.83 -46.98
N VAL A 110 39.59 3.96 -47.57
CA VAL A 110 40.36 5.01 -46.88
C VAL A 110 39.72 6.38 -47.03
N VAL A 111 39.98 7.26 -46.06
CA VAL A 111 39.52 8.65 -46.07
C VAL A 111 40.73 9.59 -46.01
N HIS A 112 40.81 10.47 -47.01
CA HIS A 112 41.83 11.51 -47.12
C HIS A 112 41.30 12.82 -46.54
N SER A 113 41.89 13.32 -45.45
CA SER A 113 41.52 14.58 -44.81
C SER A 113 42.75 15.50 -44.74
N GLY A 114 42.79 16.50 -45.63
CA GLY A 114 43.96 17.38 -45.75
C GLY A 114 45.25 16.60 -46.06
N PRO A 115 46.30 16.66 -45.22
CA PRO A 115 47.54 15.91 -45.43
C PRO A 115 47.48 14.46 -44.91
N ARG A 116 46.41 14.06 -44.19
CA ARG A 116 46.29 12.73 -43.58
C ARG A 116 45.45 11.79 -44.44
N THR A 117 45.79 10.51 -44.38
CA THR A 117 45.02 9.39 -44.92
C THR A 117 44.97 8.33 -43.83
N GLU A 118 43.78 8.03 -43.32
CA GLU A 118 43.56 7.01 -42.31
C GLU A 118 42.47 6.03 -42.83
N SER A 119 42.21 4.95 -42.10
CA SER A 119 41.16 3.99 -42.48
C SER A 119 39.80 4.68 -42.58
N ARG A 120 38.92 4.18 -43.45
CA ARG A 120 37.50 4.54 -43.45
C ARG A 120 36.80 3.91 -42.24
N THR A 121 37.06 2.63 -42.02
CA THR A 121 36.48 1.86 -40.91
C THR A 121 37.36 1.99 -39.67
N LEU A 122 36.76 2.37 -38.54
CA LEU A 122 37.36 2.29 -37.21
C LEU A 122 36.93 0.96 -36.58
N GLU A 123 37.88 0.04 -36.40
CA GLU A 123 37.67 -1.18 -35.61
C GLU A 123 37.52 -0.78 -34.12
N LEU A 124 36.49 -1.31 -33.45
CA LEU A 124 36.23 -1.01 -32.03
C LEU A 124 37.03 -1.98 -31.14
N ASP A 125 38.33 -1.74 -31.07
CA ASP A 125 39.29 -2.45 -30.22
C ASP A 125 39.59 -1.70 -28.91
N PHE A 126 40.41 -2.29 -28.04
CA PHE A 126 40.81 -1.68 -26.77
C PHE A 126 41.54 -0.34 -26.96
N ASP A 127 42.38 -0.23 -27.98
CA ASP A 127 43.13 1.00 -28.27
C ASP A 127 42.20 2.13 -28.74
N ALA A 128 41.24 1.84 -29.62
CA ALA A 128 40.20 2.79 -30.03
C ALA A 128 39.36 3.23 -28.83
N GLY A 129 38.99 2.28 -27.94
CA GLY A 129 38.33 2.58 -26.68
C GLY A 129 39.16 3.51 -25.80
N LYS A 130 40.46 3.24 -25.63
CA LYS A 130 41.38 4.03 -24.80
C LYS A 130 41.66 5.42 -25.40
N GLU A 131 41.69 5.54 -26.72
CA GLU A 131 41.71 6.81 -27.46
C GLU A 131 40.43 7.65 -27.19
N VAL A 132 39.25 7.01 -27.14
CA VAL A 132 37.96 7.62 -26.76
C VAL A 132 37.90 7.98 -25.27
N GLY A 133 38.38 7.13 -24.37
CA GLY A 133 38.41 7.39 -22.93
C GLY A 133 39.28 8.60 -22.56
N LEU A 134 40.47 8.69 -23.18
CA LEU A 134 41.36 9.86 -23.06
C LEU A 134 40.73 11.12 -23.68
N TYR A 135 39.96 10.98 -24.77
CA TYR A 135 39.14 12.09 -25.27
C TYR A 135 38.08 12.52 -24.24
N LEU A 136 37.35 11.58 -23.63
CA LEU A 136 36.30 11.88 -22.66
C LEU A 136 36.86 12.62 -21.43
N ALA A 137 38.02 12.22 -20.92
CA ALA A 137 38.70 12.94 -19.85
C ALA A 137 39.25 14.31 -20.33
N GLU A 138 40.35 14.32 -21.09
CA GLU A 138 41.18 15.51 -21.33
C GLU A 138 41.10 16.05 -22.77
N GLY A 139 40.26 15.44 -23.60
CA GLY A 139 40.04 15.82 -24.99
C GLY A 139 39.28 17.13 -25.18
N SER A 140 39.70 17.88 -26.19
CA SER A 140 39.12 19.14 -26.65
C SER A 140 39.37 19.32 -28.16
N PHE A 141 38.72 20.32 -28.77
CA PHE A 141 38.97 20.68 -30.18
C PHE A 141 39.26 22.18 -30.31
N ASP A 142 40.17 22.52 -31.24
CA ASP A 142 40.43 23.91 -31.63
C ASP A 142 39.38 24.47 -32.63
N SER A 143 39.67 25.62 -33.22
CA SER A 143 38.81 26.30 -34.21
C SER A 143 38.88 25.72 -35.62
N GLN A 144 39.77 24.75 -35.88
CA GLN A 144 39.89 24.01 -37.14
C GLN A 144 39.40 22.56 -37.01
N LEU A 145 38.87 22.19 -35.84
CA LEU A 145 38.51 20.84 -35.43
C LEU A 145 39.71 19.87 -35.39
N THR A 146 40.90 20.37 -35.01
CA THR A 146 41.99 19.49 -34.56
C THR A 146 41.62 18.95 -33.18
N LEU A 147 41.65 17.62 -33.02
CA LEU A 147 41.55 16.96 -31.72
C LEU A 147 42.82 17.21 -30.91
N GLN A 148 42.69 17.63 -29.65
CA GLN A 148 43.77 17.90 -28.71
C GLN A 148 43.47 17.26 -27.34
N ILE A 149 44.32 16.32 -26.92
CA ILE A 149 44.27 15.67 -25.58
C ILE A 149 45.40 16.24 -24.73
N SER A 150 45.10 16.73 -23.52
CA SER A 150 45.99 17.63 -22.76
C SER A 150 46.82 16.97 -21.65
N ASN A 151 47.38 15.79 -21.92
CA ASN A 151 48.15 15.02 -20.94
C ASN A 151 49.66 15.37 -20.93
N VAL A 152 50.33 15.08 -19.81
CA VAL A 152 51.78 15.27 -19.58
C VAL A 152 52.51 13.99 -19.16
N ASP A 153 51.82 12.89 -18.92
CA ASP A 153 52.41 11.58 -18.63
C ASP A 153 53.17 11.02 -19.85
N ASP A 154 54.25 10.27 -19.65
CA ASP A 154 55.04 9.71 -20.76
C ASP A 154 54.38 8.50 -21.42
N GLY A 155 53.72 7.61 -20.65
CA GLY A 155 53.05 6.41 -21.18
C GLY A 155 51.80 6.76 -21.99
N VAL A 156 50.99 7.71 -21.50
CA VAL A 156 49.84 8.24 -22.27
C VAL A 156 50.31 8.93 -23.56
N ARG A 157 51.45 9.63 -23.53
CA ARG A 157 52.04 10.27 -24.73
C ARG A 157 52.64 9.26 -25.71
N GLU A 158 53.24 8.17 -25.25
CA GLU A 158 53.71 7.08 -26.11
C GLU A 158 52.52 6.35 -26.78
N PHE A 159 51.47 6.05 -26.02
CA PHE A 159 50.22 5.47 -26.53
C PHE A 159 49.58 6.34 -27.63
N LEU A 160 49.33 7.63 -27.36
CA LEU A 160 48.77 8.52 -28.37
C LEU A 160 49.72 8.72 -29.56
N GLY A 161 51.03 8.67 -29.34
CA GLY A 161 52.03 8.64 -30.42
C GLY A 161 51.89 7.43 -31.36
N SER A 162 51.62 6.24 -30.82
CA SER A 162 51.38 5.02 -31.63
C SER A 162 50.09 5.13 -32.44
N ARG A 163 49.03 5.72 -31.85
CA ARG A 163 47.74 6.06 -32.49
C ARG A 163 47.81 7.25 -33.47
N GLY A 164 49.03 7.69 -33.80
CA GLY A 164 49.31 8.67 -34.84
C GLY A 164 49.03 10.12 -34.44
N TYR A 165 49.05 10.47 -33.15
CA TYR A 165 48.99 11.87 -32.72
C TYR A 165 50.34 12.56 -32.89
N ASN A 166 50.31 13.87 -33.16
CA ASN A 166 51.50 14.71 -33.02
C ASN A 166 51.68 14.99 -31.51
N VAL A 167 52.70 14.39 -30.89
CA VAL A 167 53.01 14.53 -29.47
C VAL A 167 53.83 15.80 -29.20
N TYR A 168 53.45 16.56 -28.18
CA TYR A 168 54.16 17.73 -27.66
C TYR A 168 54.28 17.66 -26.12
N ASP A 169 55.05 18.55 -25.51
CA ASP A 169 55.35 18.59 -24.07
C ASP A 169 54.12 18.62 -23.13
N ARG A 170 52.94 18.99 -23.63
CA ARG A 170 51.70 19.17 -22.84
C ARG A 170 50.40 18.78 -23.56
N THR A 171 50.46 18.40 -24.83
CA THR A 171 49.28 18.03 -25.63
C THR A 171 49.65 17.00 -26.68
N CYS A 172 48.70 16.14 -27.03
CA CYS A 172 48.76 15.28 -28.21
C CYS A 172 47.67 15.71 -29.20
N ASN A 173 48.05 15.99 -30.46
CA ASN A 173 47.15 16.60 -31.44
C ASN A 173 46.92 15.68 -32.66
N LYS A 174 45.66 15.35 -32.98
CA LYS A 174 45.27 14.53 -34.15
C LYS A 174 44.47 15.38 -35.14
N GLY A 175 45.12 15.76 -36.24
CA GLY A 175 44.57 16.59 -37.31
C GLY A 175 43.82 15.79 -38.37
N PHE A 176 42.83 15.00 -37.97
CA PHE A 176 42.01 14.16 -38.85
C PHE A 176 40.52 14.43 -38.59
N GLN A 177 39.90 15.24 -39.46
CA GLN A 177 38.56 15.77 -39.22
C GLN A 177 37.42 14.73 -39.13
N PRO A 178 37.41 13.61 -39.88
CA PRO A 178 36.34 12.61 -39.78
C PRO A 178 36.23 12.03 -38.37
N TYR A 179 37.36 11.59 -37.80
CA TYR A 179 37.42 11.06 -36.43
C TYR A 179 37.12 12.14 -35.38
N ALA A 180 37.60 13.38 -35.59
CA ALA A 180 37.27 14.49 -34.70
C ALA A 180 35.76 14.83 -34.70
N ARG A 181 35.06 14.65 -35.83
CA ARG A 181 33.60 14.83 -35.92
C ARG A 181 32.82 13.70 -35.28
N PHE A 182 33.23 12.45 -35.49
CA PHE A 182 32.71 11.29 -34.77
C PHE A 182 32.76 11.51 -33.24
N LEU A 183 33.91 11.95 -32.72
CA LEU A 183 34.03 12.29 -31.29
C LEU A 183 33.17 13.50 -30.87
N GLU A 184 32.99 14.50 -31.73
CA GLU A 184 32.15 15.67 -31.45
C GLU A 184 30.64 15.36 -31.47
N SER A 185 30.18 14.45 -32.34
CA SER A 185 28.77 14.06 -32.45
C SER A 185 28.34 12.99 -31.46
N GLU A 186 29.12 11.91 -31.34
CA GLU A 186 28.76 10.73 -30.54
C GLU A 186 29.02 10.95 -29.05
N PHE A 187 30.17 11.57 -28.72
CA PHE A 187 30.65 11.72 -27.35
C PHE A 187 30.54 13.15 -26.82
N GLY A 188 30.02 14.09 -27.62
CA GLY A 188 29.75 15.47 -27.24
C GLY A 188 31.00 16.34 -26.98
N ARG A 189 30.82 17.65 -26.76
CA ARG A 189 31.93 18.64 -26.67
C ARG A 189 31.92 19.48 -25.40
N GLY A 190 33.04 19.45 -24.68
CA GLY A 190 33.28 20.22 -23.47
C GLY A 190 32.79 19.51 -22.19
N SER A 191 33.44 19.77 -21.05
CA SER A 191 33.35 18.92 -19.85
C SER A 191 31.98 18.80 -19.17
N ALA A 192 30.96 19.52 -19.62
CA ALA A 192 29.59 19.46 -19.11
C ALA A 192 28.58 18.91 -20.13
N ALA A 193 29.02 18.56 -21.34
CA ALA A 193 28.18 18.06 -22.43
C ALA A 193 28.90 16.94 -23.21
N LYS A 194 29.82 16.23 -22.54
CA LYS A 194 30.35 14.95 -22.99
C LYS A 194 29.46 13.83 -22.47
N THR A 195 29.33 12.73 -23.19
CA THR A 195 28.48 11.59 -22.79
C THR A 195 29.02 10.28 -23.35
N ILE A 196 28.43 9.15 -22.94
CA ILE A 196 28.64 7.83 -23.55
C ILE A 196 27.34 7.44 -24.25
N PRO A 197 27.31 7.36 -25.60
CA PRO A 197 26.10 7.03 -26.35
C PRO A 197 25.75 5.55 -26.23
N GLY A 198 24.46 5.22 -26.33
CA GLY A 198 23.92 3.88 -26.03
C GLY A 198 24.63 2.73 -26.74
N TRP A 199 24.97 2.90 -28.02
CA TRP A 199 25.66 1.89 -28.82
C TRP A 199 27.01 1.44 -28.23
N VAL A 200 27.66 2.24 -27.38
CA VAL A 200 28.94 1.87 -26.72
C VAL A 200 28.75 0.71 -25.74
N PHE A 201 27.60 0.62 -25.08
CA PHE A 201 27.27 -0.51 -24.21
C PHE A 201 27.18 -1.82 -24.99
N ASP A 202 27.04 -1.74 -26.31
CA ASP A 202 26.88 -2.88 -27.22
C ASP A 202 28.08 -3.19 -28.12
N THR A 203 29.25 -2.69 -27.74
CA THR A 203 30.55 -2.95 -28.40
C THR A 203 31.25 -4.20 -27.86
N PRO A 204 32.37 -4.66 -28.46
CA PRO A 204 33.22 -5.67 -27.83
C PRO A 204 33.73 -5.23 -26.46
N ALA A 205 33.82 -6.16 -25.51
CA ALA A 205 34.31 -5.91 -24.16
C ALA A 205 35.69 -5.23 -24.12
N GLY A 206 36.54 -5.48 -25.12
CA GLY A 206 37.81 -4.77 -25.29
C GLY A 206 37.65 -3.25 -25.45
N PHE A 207 36.71 -2.78 -26.28
CA PHE A 207 36.47 -1.35 -26.48
C PHE A 207 35.97 -0.68 -25.20
N ARG A 208 34.95 -1.27 -24.55
CA ARG A 208 34.45 -0.79 -23.25
C ARG A 208 35.55 -0.68 -22.19
N ALA A 209 36.41 -1.70 -22.09
CA ALA A 209 37.53 -1.73 -21.15
C ALA A 209 38.55 -0.62 -21.49
N GLY A 210 38.78 -0.38 -22.78
CA GLY A 210 39.57 0.75 -23.27
C GLY A 210 38.99 2.09 -22.84
N VAL A 211 37.69 2.33 -23.02
CA VAL A 211 37.02 3.59 -22.64
C VAL A 211 37.19 3.88 -21.15
N VAL A 212 36.96 2.88 -20.29
CA VAL A 212 37.19 3.01 -18.84
C VAL A 212 38.67 3.27 -18.54
N SER A 213 39.59 2.51 -19.13
CA SER A 213 41.04 2.64 -18.94
C SER A 213 41.54 4.04 -19.31
N GLY A 214 41.18 4.54 -20.49
CA GLY A 214 41.59 5.85 -20.98
C GLY A 214 41.01 7.00 -20.17
N TYR A 215 39.78 6.86 -19.66
CA TYR A 215 39.20 7.86 -18.77
C TYR A 215 39.94 7.90 -17.42
N VAL A 216 40.32 6.73 -16.90
CA VAL A 216 41.08 6.60 -15.66
C VAL A 216 42.54 7.07 -15.81
N ASP A 217 43.18 6.84 -16.95
CA ASP A 217 44.51 7.38 -17.29
C ASP A 217 44.51 8.91 -17.39
N GLY A 218 43.41 9.51 -17.85
CA GLY A 218 43.15 10.95 -17.75
C GLY A 218 42.79 11.40 -16.32
N ASP A 219 41.49 11.63 -16.08
CA ASP A 219 40.96 12.30 -14.86
C ASP A 219 40.74 11.32 -13.67
N GLY A 220 41.10 10.05 -13.83
CA GLY A 220 41.08 9.06 -12.74
C GLY A 220 42.17 9.26 -11.68
N THR A 221 41.82 8.94 -10.44
CA THR A 221 42.68 8.98 -9.25
C THR A 221 42.63 7.64 -8.53
N VAL A 222 43.77 6.95 -8.45
CA VAL A 222 43.98 5.82 -7.54
C VAL A 222 44.65 6.34 -6.26
N GLY A 223 43.96 6.25 -5.13
CA GLY A 223 44.50 6.58 -3.80
C GLY A 223 44.81 5.34 -2.97
N GLU A 224 45.26 5.54 -1.74
CA GLU A 224 45.63 4.47 -0.78
C GLU A 224 44.48 3.49 -0.44
N THR A 225 43.22 3.87 -0.71
CA THR A 225 42.04 3.10 -0.27
C THR A 225 40.92 2.96 -1.30
N THR A 226 40.95 3.73 -2.38
CA THR A 226 39.90 3.76 -3.43
C THR A 226 40.46 4.18 -4.79
N ALA A 227 39.92 3.61 -5.86
CA ALA A 227 39.98 4.18 -7.21
C ALA A 227 38.72 5.01 -7.48
N ALA A 228 38.87 6.18 -8.11
CA ALA A 228 37.76 7.10 -8.38
C ALA A 228 38.05 8.01 -9.57
N ALA A 229 37.00 8.57 -10.17
CA ALA A 229 37.09 9.64 -11.16
C ALA A 229 36.04 10.72 -10.88
N MET A 230 36.12 11.86 -11.57
CA MET A 230 35.16 12.97 -11.44
C MET A 230 34.71 13.44 -12.84
N SER A 231 33.58 14.13 -12.90
CA SER A 231 33.09 14.80 -14.12
C SER A 231 32.22 16.00 -13.75
N LYS A 232 31.97 16.89 -14.72
CA LYS A 232 30.97 17.95 -14.64
C LYS A 232 29.68 17.61 -15.42
N SER A 233 29.75 16.77 -16.46
CA SER A 233 28.56 16.11 -17.01
C SER A 233 28.11 15.03 -16.03
N ASP A 234 26.81 14.92 -15.84
CA ASP A 234 26.20 13.86 -15.04
C ASP A 234 26.06 12.60 -15.91
N GLU A 235 25.63 12.77 -17.15
CA GLU A 235 25.41 11.73 -18.17
C GLU A 235 26.66 10.87 -18.43
N LEU A 236 27.83 11.50 -18.45
CA LEU A 236 29.12 10.80 -18.53
C LEU A 236 29.42 9.97 -17.27
N VAL A 237 28.96 10.39 -16.10
CA VAL A 237 29.13 9.60 -14.86
C VAL A 237 28.19 8.41 -14.84
N ASP A 238 26.94 8.58 -15.26
CA ASP A 238 25.98 7.48 -15.36
C ASP A 238 26.44 6.45 -16.41
N GLY A 239 26.91 6.91 -17.57
CA GLY A 239 27.50 6.02 -18.59
C GLY A 239 28.77 5.30 -18.11
N LEU A 240 29.62 5.95 -17.31
CA LEU A 240 30.78 5.29 -16.70
C LEU A 240 30.36 4.30 -15.60
N GLN A 241 29.31 4.59 -14.83
CA GLN A 241 28.75 3.68 -13.84
C GLN A 241 28.16 2.43 -14.52
N GLU A 242 27.49 2.60 -15.65
CA GLU A 242 26.92 1.50 -16.43
C GLU A 242 28.00 0.65 -17.12
N LEU A 243 29.06 1.25 -17.69
CA LEU A 243 30.22 0.49 -18.19
C LEU A 243 30.86 -0.36 -17.08
N LEU A 244 31.05 0.21 -15.89
CA LEU A 244 31.56 -0.53 -14.73
C LEU A 244 30.59 -1.65 -14.31
N ARG A 245 29.27 -1.40 -14.33
CA ARG A 245 28.22 -2.39 -14.04
C ARG A 245 28.19 -3.54 -15.05
N GLN A 246 28.41 -3.28 -16.35
CA GLN A 246 28.57 -4.34 -17.36
C GLN A 246 29.76 -5.26 -17.05
N PHE A 247 30.88 -4.69 -16.60
CA PHE A 247 32.04 -5.49 -16.18
C PHE A 247 31.86 -6.19 -14.81
N GLY A 248 30.83 -5.85 -14.04
CA GLY A 248 30.60 -6.37 -12.69
C GLY A 248 31.33 -5.64 -11.58
N VAL A 249 31.71 -4.38 -11.82
CA VAL A 249 32.39 -3.50 -10.87
C VAL A 249 31.36 -2.58 -10.22
N SER A 250 30.92 -2.91 -9.00
CA SER A 250 30.11 -2.00 -8.18
C SER A 250 30.86 -0.68 -7.97
N SER A 251 30.17 0.43 -8.12
CA SER A 251 30.71 1.76 -7.89
C SER A 251 29.64 2.70 -7.34
N THR A 252 30.07 3.64 -6.50
CA THR A 252 29.21 4.63 -5.86
C THR A 252 29.48 6.02 -6.41
N VAL A 253 28.43 6.72 -6.82
CA VAL A 253 28.45 8.12 -7.24
C VAL A 253 28.10 9.04 -6.07
N ARG A 254 28.77 10.19 -5.96
CA ARG A 254 28.47 11.24 -4.97
C ARG A 254 28.72 12.63 -5.53
N GLU A 255 27.92 13.60 -5.11
CA GLU A 255 28.21 15.01 -5.39
C GLU A 255 29.46 15.50 -4.66
N LYS A 256 30.19 16.42 -5.30
CA LYS A 256 31.36 17.10 -4.73
C LYS A 256 31.41 18.56 -5.21
N PHE A 257 31.22 19.48 -4.27
CA PHE A 257 31.37 20.92 -4.53
C PHE A 257 32.82 21.35 -4.36
N THR A 258 33.37 22.03 -5.36
CA THR A 258 34.73 22.58 -5.35
C THR A 258 34.67 24.09 -5.63
N LEU A 259 35.42 24.88 -4.85
CA LEU A 259 35.57 26.32 -5.08
C LEU A 259 36.62 26.58 -6.17
N TYR A 260 36.27 27.34 -7.20
CA TYR A 260 37.17 27.75 -8.27
C TYR A 260 36.92 29.22 -8.61
N ASP A 261 37.96 30.06 -8.48
CA ASP A 261 37.89 31.53 -8.67
C ASP A 261 36.75 32.22 -7.88
N GLY A 262 36.45 31.69 -6.68
CA GLY A 262 35.36 32.15 -5.82
C GLY A 262 33.99 31.53 -6.10
N GLU A 263 33.79 30.90 -7.26
CA GLU A 263 32.55 30.20 -7.61
C GLU A 263 32.50 28.79 -7.01
N ARG A 264 31.35 28.38 -6.47
CA ARG A 264 31.11 26.97 -6.10
C ARG A 264 30.69 26.19 -7.34
N ARG A 265 31.50 25.22 -7.77
CA ARG A 265 31.22 24.35 -8.92
C ARG A 265 30.88 22.94 -8.43
N ARG A 266 29.77 22.39 -8.92
CA ARG A 266 29.32 21.01 -8.69
C ARG A 266 30.02 20.06 -9.66
N TYR A 267 30.37 18.88 -9.18
CA TYR A 267 30.90 17.74 -9.92
C TYR A 267 30.31 16.46 -9.32
N ARG A 268 30.05 15.43 -10.13
CA ARG A 268 29.78 14.08 -9.61
C ARG A 268 31.11 13.31 -9.57
N ARG A 269 31.35 12.56 -8.49
CA ARG A 269 32.50 11.68 -8.29
C ARG A 269 32.04 10.24 -8.25
N ILE A 270 32.47 9.45 -9.22
CA ILE A 270 32.34 7.99 -9.20
C ILE A 270 33.51 7.37 -8.44
N THR A 271 33.25 6.36 -7.61
CA THR A 271 34.25 5.68 -6.79
C THR A 271 34.01 4.18 -6.85
N VAL A 272 35.01 3.40 -7.26
CA VAL A 272 34.93 1.94 -7.29
C VAL A 272 34.74 1.40 -5.87
N ASP A 273 33.78 0.51 -5.69
CA ASP A 273 33.51 -0.08 -4.38
C ASP A 273 34.57 -1.11 -4.02
N ALA A 274 34.90 -1.17 -2.74
CA ALA A 274 36.19 -1.69 -2.35
C ALA A 274 36.31 -3.23 -2.49
N PHE A 275 35.18 -3.94 -2.43
CA PHE A 275 35.08 -5.36 -2.78
C PHE A 275 35.25 -5.67 -4.28
N CYS A 276 35.08 -4.68 -5.17
CA CYS A 276 35.25 -4.82 -6.62
C CYS A 276 36.62 -4.37 -7.15
N LEU A 277 37.58 -3.99 -6.29
CA LEU A 277 38.87 -3.42 -6.73
C LEU A 277 39.75 -4.41 -7.50
N GLU A 278 39.71 -5.70 -7.14
CA GLU A 278 40.38 -6.78 -7.87
C GLU A 278 39.80 -6.90 -9.29
N ARG A 279 38.48 -7.06 -9.40
CA ARG A 279 37.75 -7.12 -10.67
C ARG A 279 37.87 -5.85 -11.52
N PHE A 280 38.04 -4.69 -10.90
CA PHE A 280 38.37 -3.45 -11.61
C PHE A 280 39.79 -3.47 -12.20
N ALA A 281 40.77 -4.03 -11.48
CA ALA A 281 42.13 -4.22 -12.00
C ALA A 281 42.23 -5.30 -13.09
N GLU A 282 41.29 -6.25 -13.17
CA GLU A 282 41.14 -7.16 -14.32
C GLU A 282 40.61 -6.46 -15.57
N VAL A 283 39.93 -5.32 -15.42
CA VAL A 283 39.24 -4.58 -16.50
C VAL A 283 40.11 -3.46 -17.08
N VAL A 284 40.95 -2.80 -16.26
CA VAL A 284 41.74 -1.64 -16.71
C VAL A 284 43.21 -1.96 -16.94
N ASP A 285 43.72 -1.56 -18.11
CA ASP A 285 45.16 -1.46 -18.39
C ASP A 285 45.52 0.03 -18.43
N LEU A 286 46.33 0.48 -17.47
CA LEU A 286 46.63 1.89 -17.23
C LEU A 286 48.04 2.23 -17.73
N SER A 287 48.14 3.17 -18.67
CA SER A 287 49.41 3.65 -19.21
C SER A 287 50.15 4.61 -18.27
N VAL A 288 49.48 5.18 -17.27
CA VAL A 288 50.14 5.97 -16.22
C VAL A 288 50.71 5.00 -15.17
N ASP A 289 52.01 4.68 -15.27
CA ASP A 289 52.74 3.74 -14.37
C ASP A 289 52.33 3.91 -12.89
N SER A 290 52.37 5.15 -12.39
CA SER A 290 52.08 5.42 -10.98
C SER A 290 50.62 5.11 -10.58
N LYS A 291 49.65 5.09 -11.52
CA LYS A 291 48.27 4.67 -11.25
C LYS A 291 48.18 3.14 -11.25
N ALA A 292 48.88 2.46 -12.16
CA ALA A 292 48.95 1.00 -12.25
C ALA A 292 49.64 0.37 -11.02
N GLU A 293 50.78 0.91 -10.58
CA GLU A 293 51.49 0.49 -9.36
C GLU A 293 50.56 0.60 -8.14
N ARG A 294 49.97 1.79 -7.91
CA ARG A 294 49.04 2.02 -6.79
C ARG A 294 47.82 1.10 -6.81
N LEU A 295 47.28 0.77 -7.99
CA LEU A 295 46.15 -0.16 -8.10
C LEU A 295 46.57 -1.59 -7.73
N THR A 296 47.77 -2.00 -8.17
CA THR A 296 48.35 -3.30 -7.83
C THR A 296 48.61 -3.44 -6.33
N ASP A 297 49.18 -2.41 -5.70
CA ASP A 297 49.40 -2.36 -4.24
C ASP A 297 48.06 -2.44 -3.48
N LEU A 298 47.06 -1.67 -3.90
CA LEU A 298 45.75 -1.57 -3.24
C LEU A 298 44.88 -2.83 -3.40
N VAL A 299 45.12 -3.66 -4.42
CA VAL A 299 44.59 -5.04 -4.49
C VAL A 299 45.40 -5.95 -3.56
N SER A 300 46.73 -5.87 -3.60
CA SER A 300 47.64 -6.70 -2.80
C SER A 300 47.49 -6.51 -1.28
N GLU A 301 47.15 -5.32 -0.80
CA GLU A 301 46.85 -5.02 0.62
C GLU A 301 45.47 -5.51 1.10
N ARG A 302 44.64 -6.02 0.18
CA ARG A 302 43.33 -6.62 0.49
C ARG A 302 43.40 -8.14 0.55
N ASP A 303 44.23 -8.73 -0.31
CA ASP A 303 44.41 -10.18 -0.40
C ASP A 303 44.77 -10.80 0.96
N GLY A 304 44.17 -11.95 1.26
CA GLY A 304 44.30 -12.62 2.56
C GLY A 304 43.52 -12.03 3.75
N THR A 305 42.73 -10.96 3.60
CA THR A 305 41.80 -10.50 4.65
C THR A 305 40.36 -10.41 4.18
N THR A 306 39.45 -11.21 4.77
CA THR A 306 37.99 -11.05 4.57
C THR A 306 37.48 -9.83 5.34
N ARG A 307 37.88 -8.63 4.91
CA ARG A 307 37.37 -7.37 5.49
C ARG A 307 35.85 -7.31 5.33
N TYR A 308 35.18 -6.78 6.36
CA TYR A 308 33.78 -6.40 6.28
C TYR A 308 33.65 -5.26 5.25
N ASP A 309 33.04 -5.53 4.10
CA ASP A 309 32.58 -4.49 3.19
C ASP A 309 31.11 -4.18 3.49
N SER A 310 30.76 -2.90 3.55
CA SER A 310 29.42 -2.44 3.90
C SER A 310 28.49 -2.26 2.70
N LYS A 311 28.93 -2.61 1.47
CA LYS A 311 28.22 -2.31 0.22
C LYS A 311 27.85 -3.52 -0.66
N ASP A 312 28.30 -4.71 -0.28
CA ASP A 312 27.76 -6.00 -0.75
C ASP A 312 27.16 -6.73 0.45
N MET A 313 25.92 -6.34 0.75
CA MET A 313 25.17 -6.76 1.93
C MET A 313 24.11 -7.78 1.55
N ILE A 314 23.72 -8.62 2.51
CA ILE A 314 22.62 -9.56 2.34
C ILE A 314 21.40 -9.05 3.14
N PRO A 315 20.23 -8.83 2.51
CA PRO A 315 19.00 -8.46 3.20
C PRO A 315 18.40 -9.65 3.96
N ASN A 316 17.61 -9.32 4.98
CA ASN A 316 16.53 -10.12 5.60
C ASN A 316 16.77 -11.62 5.94
N PHE A 317 18.03 -12.06 5.96
CA PHE A 317 18.52 -13.37 6.44
C PHE A 317 18.23 -13.69 7.92
N GLY A 318 17.60 -12.77 8.64
CA GLY A 318 17.35 -12.80 10.07
C GLY A 318 16.72 -14.10 10.58
N PRO A 319 15.57 -14.55 10.05
CA PRO A 319 14.91 -15.76 10.52
C PRO A 319 15.76 -17.03 10.30
N VAL A 320 16.31 -17.18 9.09
CA VAL A 320 16.98 -18.40 8.63
C VAL A 320 18.26 -18.69 9.42
N LEU A 321 19.17 -17.70 9.55
CA LEU A 321 20.40 -17.92 10.32
C LEU A 321 20.14 -18.10 11.83
N ASN A 322 19.11 -17.45 12.39
CA ASN A 322 18.72 -17.70 13.79
C ASN A 322 18.11 -19.09 13.99
N ALA A 323 17.39 -19.65 13.01
CA ALA A 323 16.86 -21.01 13.08
C ALA A 323 17.98 -22.05 12.99
N ALA A 324 18.88 -21.90 12.02
CA ALA A 324 20.04 -22.79 11.83
C ALA A 324 20.97 -22.78 13.05
N ALA A 325 21.33 -21.59 13.57
CA ALA A 325 22.19 -21.47 14.75
C ALA A 325 21.59 -22.12 16.02
N ARG A 326 20.26 -22.10 16.19
CA ARG A 326 19.58 -22.83 17.28
C ARG A 326 19.64 -24.34 17.07
N SER A 327 19.41 -24.81 15.84
CA SER A 327 19.44 -26.24 15.49
C SER A 327 20.84 -26.84 15.63
N ALA A 328 21.88 -26.04 15.39
CA ALA A 328 23.28 -26.40 15.61
C ALA A 328 23.76 -26.24 17.08
N GLU A 329 22.87 -25.94 18.03
CA GLU A 329 23.15 -25.68 19.45
C GLU A 329 24.17 -24.54 19.72
N TRP A 330 24.32 -23.57 18.81
CA TRP A 330 25.28 -22.47 19.00
C TRP A 330 24.83 -21.54 20.13
N THR A 331 25.56 -21.54 21.25
CA THR A 331 25.37 -20.51 22.27
C THR A 331 25.85 -19.16 21.76
N LYS A 332 25.33 -18.07 22.33
CA LYS A 332 25.79 -16.71 22.00
C LYS A 332 27.32 -16.57 22.10
N ARG A 333 27.95 -17.24 23.07
CA ARG A 333 29.40 -17.21 23.32
C ARG A 333 30.21 -17.96 22.26
N ASP A 334 29.63 -18.97 21.63
CA ASP A 334 30.29 -19.75 20.57
C ASP A 334 30.08 -19.06 19.22
N SER A 335 28.92 -18.42 19.02
CA SER A 335 28.69 -17.51 17.90
C SER A 335 29.61 -16.27 17.93
N ASP A 336 29.78 -15.62 19.09
CA ASP A 336 30.75 -14.51 19.32
C ASP A 336 32.24 -14.96 19.18
N ARG A 337 32.52 -16.25 18.97
CA ARG A 337 33.87 -16.83 18.85
C ARG A 337 34.21 -17.41 17.48
N ARG A 338 33.20 -17.86 16.74
CA ARG A 338 33.36 -18.34 15.35
C ARG A 338 33.32 -17.19 14.35
N VAL A 339 32.52 -16.17 14.63
CA VAL A 339 32.42 -14.97 13.78
C VAL A 339 33.37 -13.88 14.27
N ASP A 340 34.33 -13.51 13.44
CA ASP A 340 35.17 -12.33 13.67
C ASP A 340 34.33 -11.04 13.69
N GLY A 341 34.01 -10.55 14.89
CA GLY A 341 33.49 -9.21 15.13
C GLY A 341 32.09 -9.12 15.75
N ALA A 342 31.19 -10.08 15.51
CA ALA A 342 29.84 -10.08 16.10
C ALA A 342 29.11 -11.44 16.00
N SER A 343 28.46 -11.89 17.08
CA SER A 343 27.52 -13.02 17.01
C SER A 343 26.40 -12.83 15.97
N VAL A 344 25.95 -13.95 15.41
CA VAL A 344 24.82 -14.08 14.46
C VAL A 344 23.62 -13.26 14.93
N HIS A 345 23.26 -13.34 16.21
CA HIS A 345 22.14 -12.58 16.79
C HIS A 345 22.29 -11.06 16.64
N ASN A 346 23.50 -10.51 16.77
CA ASN A 346 23.76 -9.09 16.58
C ASN A 346 23.71 -8.70 15.09
N LEU A 347 24.26 -9.55 14.21
CA LEU A 347 24.25 -9.34 12.76
C LEU A 347 22.82 -9.36 12.20
N THR A 348 22.04 -10.38 12.55
CA THR A 348 20.63 -10.53 12.14
C THR A 348 19.75 -9.42 12.71
N ARG A 349 19.98 -8.99 13.96
CA ARG A 349 19.21 -7.89 14.57
C ARG A 349 19.45 -6.54 13.88
N ARG A 350 20.61 -6.36 13.25
CA ARG A 350 20.98 -5.11 12.57
C ARG A 350 20.80 -5.17 11.05
N GLN A 351 20.57 -6.35 10.47
CA GLN A 351 20.71 -6.63 9.03
C GLN A 351 22.06 -6.12 8.49
N THR A 352 23.15 -6.44 9.21
CA THR A 352 24.53 -6.01 8.88
C THR A 352 25.46 -7.20 8.65
N ALA A 353 25.11 -8.13 7.75
CA ALA A 353 26.05 -9.13 7.24
C ALA A 353 26.43 -8.77 5.79
N SER A 354 27.73 -8.64 5.53
CA SER A 354 28.24 -8.64 4.16
C SER A 354 28.09 -10.03 3.55
N ARG A 355 28.03 -10.17 2.23
CA ARG A 355 27.93 -11.46 1.53
C ARG A 355 29.02 -12.45 1.96
N ALA A 356 30.27 -12.00 2.08
CA ALA A 356 31.36 -12.83 2.56
C ALA A 356 31.16 -13.32 4.02
N THR A 357 30.52 -12.50 4.88
CA THR A 357 30.16 -12.89 6.25
C THR A 357 28.99 -13.87 6.25
N TYR A 358 27.99 -13.63 5.41
CA TYR A 358 26.81 -14.49 5.25
C TYR A 358 27.17 -15.87 4.69
N ASN A 359 27.99 -15.93 3.63
CA ASN A 359 28.43 -17.19 3.02
C ASN A 359 29.28 -18.02 3.99
N ARG A 360 30.17 -17.39 4.76
CA ARG A 360 30.90 -18.08 5.84
C ARG A 360 29.93 -18.65 6.89
N LEU A 361 28.90 -17.90 7.28
CA LEU A 361 27.89 -18.38 8.22
C LEU A 361 27.03 -19.53 7.65
N VAL A 362 26.71 -19.49 6.36
CA VAL A 362 26.03 -20.58 5.64
C VAL A 362 26.88 -21.84 5.64
N ASP A 363 28.19 -21.75 5.35
CA ASP A 363 29.10 -22.89 5.39
C ASP A 363 29.38 -23.41 6.82
N GLU A 364 29.58 -22.53 7.81
CA GLU A 364 29.82 -22.93 9.20
C GLU A 364 28.60 -23.57 9.90
N LEU A 365 27.39 -23.26 9.41
CA LEU A 365 26.12 -23.83 9.88
C LEU A 365 25.61 -24.98 8.98
N ASP A 366 26.39 -25.39 7.97
CA ASP A 366 26.07 -26.45 7.01
C ASP A 366 24.71 -26.26 6.30
N ILE A 367 24.39 -25.00 5.96
CA ILE A 367 23.11 -24.62 5.34
C ILE A 367 23.18 -24.85 3.82
N HIS A 368 22.08 -25.35 3.25
CA HIS A 368 21.97 -25.74 1.84
C HIS A 368 20.74 -25.08 1.17
N GLY A 369 20.57 -25.31 -0.13
CA GLY A 369 19.41 -24.83 -0.88
C GLY A 369 19.34 -23.30 -0.96
N ARG A 370 18.13 -22.75 -0.80
CA ARG A 370 17.79 -21.33 -1.02
C ARG A 370 18.78 -20.35 -0.37
N ALA A 371 19.16 -20.57 0.89
CA ALA A 371 20.10 -19.68 1.58
C ALA A 371 21.51 -19.68 0.97
N ARG A 372 21.98 -20.85 0.48
CA ARG A 372 23.25 -20.93 -0.23
C ARG A 372 23.17 -20.21 -1.58
N ALA A 373 22.09 -20.42 -2.32
CA ALA A 373 21.84 -19.76 -3.61
C ALA A 373 21.73 -18.24 -3.47
N PHE A 374 20.97 -17.73 -2.49
CA PHE A 374 20.83 -16.29 -2.21
C PHE A 374 22.19 -15.63 -1.89
N GLY A 375 23.08 -16.35 -1.21
CA GLY A 375 24.44 -15.91 -0.91
C GLY A 375 25.40 -15.90 -2.10
N SER A 376 25.26 -16.84 -3.04
CA SER A 376 26.04 -16.89 -4.29
C SER A 376 25.44 -16.10 -5.45
N SER A 377 24.16 -15.73 -5.36
CA SER A 377 23.37 -15.00 -6.38
C SER A 377 24.12 -13.86 -7.07
N ASP A 378 23.87 -13.65 -8.36
CA ASP A 378 24.40 -12.51 -9.12
C ASP A 378 23.54 -11.24 -8.99
N ILE A 379 22.97 -11.05 -7.80
CA ILE A 379 22.24 -9.84 -7.39
C ILE A 379 23.15 -9.00 -6.49
N HIS A 380 23.18 -7.68 -6.68
CA HIS A 380 23.64 -6.73 -5.67
C HIS A 380 22.43 -6.11 -4.95
N TRP A 381 22.36 -6.28 -3.64
CA TRP A 381 21.31 -5.66 -2.83
C TRP A 381 21.76 -4.27 -2.38
N LYS A 382 21.00 -3.25 -2.77
CA LYS A 382 21.23 -1.86 -2.35
C LYS A 382 20.02 -1.35 -1.59
N ARG A 383 20.26 -0.48 -0.62
CA ARG A 383 19.19 0.25 0.07
C ARG A 383 18.74 1.46 -0.74
N VAL A 384 17.45 1.73 -0.72
CA VAL A 384 16.87 3.05 -1.02
C VAL A 384 17.43 4.07 -0.02
N ALA A 385 17.94 5.17 -0.54
CA ALA A 385 18.56 6.26 0.20
C ALA A 385 17.69 7.53 0.26
N SER A 386 16.84 7.74 -0.75
CA SER A 386 15.70 8.67 -0.72
C SER A 386 14.64 8.23 -1.74
N VAL A 387 13.40 8.64 -1.51
CA VAL A 387 12.33 8.62 -2.50
C VAL A 387 11.76 10.03 -2.60
N GLU A 388 11.67 10.56 -3.81
CA GLU A 388 11.25 11.92 -4.10
C GLU A 388 10.12 11.89 -5.16
N PRO A 389 8.93 12.42 -4.88
CA PRO A 389 7.91 12.60 -5.92
C PRO A 389 8.38 13.64 -6.94
N LEU A 390 7.93 13.49 -8.18
CA LEU A 390 8.30 14.36 -9.30
C LEU A 390 7.06 15.06 -9.85
N ASP A 391 6.97 16.38 -9.60
CA ASP A 391 5.96 17.28 -10.17
C ASP A 391 6.18 17.53 -11.69
N GLU A 392 6.36 16.46 -12.49
CA GLU A 392 6.62 16.52 -13.93
C GLU A 392 6.05 15.32 -14.69
N GLU A 393 5.01 15.55 -15.51
CA GLU A 393 4.45 14.62 -16.49
C GLU A 393 5.55 14.01 -17.38
N ARG A 394 5.67 12.67 -17.42
CA ARG A 394 6.58 11.97 -18.34
C ARG A 394 5.97 10.71 -18.92
N SER A 395 6.35 10.43 -20.16
CA SER A 395 6.18 9.10 -20.74
C SER A 395 7.09 8.07 -20.08
N VAL A 396 6.47 7.12 -19.38
CA VAL A 396 7.08 5.91 -18.81
C VAL A 396 6.85 4.71 -19.73
N TYR A 397 7.64 3.64 -19.52
CA TYR A 397 7.68 2.46 -20.39
C TYR A 397 7.74 1.20 -19.53
N ASP A 398 6.99 0.18 -19.93
CA ASP A 398 6.97 -1.14 -19.29
C ASP A 398 7.16 -2.24 -20.34
N LEU A 399 7.74 -3.38 -19.94
CA LEU A 399 8.11 -4.48 -20.83
C LEU A 399 7.48 -5.79 -20.35
N ASP A 400 6.64 -6.40 -21.19
CA ASP A 400 6.13 -7.76 -20.99
C ASP A 400 7.23 -8.76 -21.36
N VAL A 401 7.75 -9.51 -20.39
CA VAL A 401 8.94 -10.36 -20.53
C VAL A 401 8.68 -11.80 -20.12
N ALA A 402 8.97 -12.73 -21.04
CA ALA A 402 8.59 -14.13 -20.90
C ALA A 402 9.18 -14.84 -19.65
N PHE A 403 8.37 -15.69 -19.03
CA PHE A 403 8.67 -16.61 -17.91
C PHE A 403 8.99 -15.98 -16.55
N ASN A 404 9.83 -14.94 -16.52
CA ASN A 404 10.35 -14.40 -15.25
C ASN A 404 9.51 -13.24 -14.70
N ASP A 405 8.66 -12.61 -15.53
CA ASP A 405 7.80 -11.48 -15.15
C ASP A 405 8.56 -10.40 -14.35
N ASN A 406 9.72 -10.05 -14.90
CA ASN A 406 10.51 -8.88 -14.53
C ASN A 406 11.58 -8.57 -15.58
N PHE A 407 12.09 -7.34 -15.59
CA PHE A 407 13.20 -6.88 -16.45
C PHE A 407 14.10 -5.87 -15.74
N VAL A 408 15.28 -5.60 -16.32
CA VAL A 408 16.20 -4.56 -15.83
C VAL A 408 15.83 -3.17 -16.33
N ALA A 409 15.58 -2.24 -15.39
CA ALA A 409 15.52 -0.80 -15.61
C ALA A 409 16.65 -0.09 -14.84
N ASN A 410 17.55 0.60 -15.55
CA ASN A 410 18.77 1.24 -15.01
C ASN A 410 19.58 0.37 -14.00
N GLY A 411 19.65 -0.93 -14.26
CA GLY A 411 20.35 -1.91 -13.41
C GLY A 411 19.51 -2.55 -12.29
N VAL A 412 18.27 -2.11 -12.05
CA VAL A 412 17.32 -2.62 -11.02
C VAL A 412 16.25 -3.51 -11.67
N PHE A 413 15.73 -4.54 -10.98
CA PHE A 413 14.65 -5.41 -11.51
C PHE A 413 13.23 -5.02 -11.02
N VAL A 414 12.22 -5.07 -11.89
CA VAL A 414 10.81 -4.59 -11.66
C VAL A 414 9.73 -5.50 -12.32
N HIS A 415 8.43 -5.47 -11.94
CA HIS A 415 7.43 -6.58 -12.10
C HIS A 415 6.18 -6.32 -13.00
N ASN A 416 5.46 -7.37 -13.44
CA ASN A 416 4.26 -7.34 -14.34
C ASN A 416 3.03 -8.14 -13.82
N SER A 417 1.83 -7.93 -14.42
CA SER A 417 0.54 -8.63 -14.14
C SER A 417 -0.21 -9.04 -15.43
N ASN A 418 -1.30 -9.85 -15.36
CA ASN A 418 -1.97 -10.37 -16.58
C ASN A 418 -3.39 -11.00 -16.45
N THR A 419 -3.57 -12.00 -15.57
CA THR A 419 -4.12 -13.29 -16.07
C THR A 419 -5.65 -13.44 -16.22
N ALA A 420 -6.49 -12.73 -15.47
CA ALA A 420 -7.95 -12.93 -15.52
C ALA A 420 -8.60 -12.39 -16.80
N SER A 421 -8.15 -11.21 -17.25
CA SER A 421 -8.67 -10.48 -18.41
C SER A 421 -8.64 -11.34 -19.68
N VAL A 422 -7.59 -12.15 -19.85
CA VAL A 422 -7.36 -13.08 -20.98
C VAL A 422 -8.57 -13.96 -21.28
N VAL A 423 -9.23 -14.50 -20.26
CA VAL A 423 -10.40 -15.39 -20.43
C VAL A 423 -11.60 -14.59 -20.92
N ILE A 424 -11.74 -13.36 -20.43
CA ILE A 424 -12.84 -12.46 -20.75
C ILE A 424 -12.72 -11.94 -22.18
N GLU A 425 -11.53 -11.50 -22.60
CA GLU A 425 -11.26 -11.13 -24.00
C GLU A 425 -11.69 -12.21 -24.98
N LYS A 426 -11.31 -13.47 -24.73
CA LYS A 426 -11.62 -14.54 -25.69
C LYS A 426 -13.11 -14.91 -25.67
N LEU A 427 -13.86 -14.56 -24.61
CA LEU A 427 -15.32 -14.61 -24.60
C LEU A 427 -15.94 -13.44 -25.40
N LEU A 428 -15.47 -12.20 -25.17
CA LEU A 428 -15.93 -10.99 -25.85
C LEU A 428 -15.65 -11.01 -27.36
N ALA A 429 -14.45 -11.42 -27.77
CA ALA A 429 -14.06 -11.61 -29.16
C ALA A 429 -14.86 -12.70 -29.90
N ASN A 430 -15.52 -13.59 -29.15
CA ASN A 430 -16.48 -14.58 -29.67
C ASN A 430 -17.95 -14.17 -29.42
N SER A 431 -18.20 -12.92 -29.01
CA SER A 431 -19.51 -12.33 -28.72
C SER A 431 -20.34 -13.09 -27.67
N PHE A 432 -19.69 -13.68 -26.67
CA PHE A 432 -20.38 -14.25 -25.51
C PHE A 432 -20.67 -13.17 -24.46
N PRO A 433 -21.92 -13.03 -23.99
CA PRO A 433 -22.28 -12.03 -22.99
C PRO A 433 -21.78 -12.44 -21.60
N VAL A 434 -21.16 -11.47 -20.92
CA VAL A 434 -20.59 -11.61 -19.57
C VAL A 434 -21.05 -10.45 -18.68
N LEU A 435 -21.08 -10.67 -17.37
CA LEU A 435 -21.06 -9.59 -16.38
C LEU A 435 -19.87 -9.82 -15.46
N ILE A 436 -19.04 -8.80 -15.31
CA ILE A 436 -17.89 -8.76 -14.42
C ILE A 436 -18.34 -8.01 -13.17
N VAL A 437 -18.13 -8.57 -11.97
CA VAL A 437 -18.09 -7.77 -10.74
C VAL A 437 -16.63 -7.45 -10.52
N ASP A 438 -16.31 -6.18 -10.74
CA ASP A 438 -14.97 -5.59 -10.74
C ASP A 438 -14.78 -4.91 -9.39
N SER A 439 -13.89 -5.46 -8.56
CA SER A 439 -13.76 -5.05 -7.15
C SER A 439 -12.68 -3.99 -6.96
N ASP A 440 -11.62 -4.07 -7.77
CA ASP A 440 -10.42 -3.24 -7.65
C ASP A 440 -10.33 -2.19 -8.78
N GLY A 441 -11.18 -2.27 -9.81
CA GLY A 441 -11.32 -1.30 -10.90
C GLY A 441 -10.61 -1.69 -12.20
N GLU A 442 -10.09 -2.91 -12.31
CA GLU A 442 -9.09 -3.28 -13.32
C GLU A 442 -9.64 -3.57 -14.72
N TYR A 443 -10.96 -3.70 -14.92
CA TYR A 443 -11.52 -4.27 -16.15
C TYR A 443 -12.03 -3.21 -17.14
N TYR A 444 -12.06 -1.92 -16.79
CA TYR A 444 -12.42 -0.86 -17.74
C TYR A 444 -11.48 -0.83 -18.97
N GLY A 445 -10.23 -1.30 -18.83
CA GLY A 445 -9.27 -1.43 -19.93
C GLY A 445 -9.75 -2.30 -21.10
N LEU A 446 -10.65 -3.25 -20.85
CA LEU A 446 -11.32 -4.03 -21.91
C LEU A 446 -12.11 -3.15 -22.90
N LYS A 447 -12.51 -1.93 -22.50
CA LYS A 447 -13.22 -0.96 -23.37
C LYS A 447 -12.32 -0.34 -24.45
N GLU A 448 -11.01 -0.58 -24.42
CA GLU A 448 -10.13 -0.25 -25.54
C GLU A 448 -10.57 -0.99 -26.83
N GLU A 449 -10.82 -2.31 -26.75
CA GLU A 449 -11.19 -3.10 -27.93
C GLU A 449 -12.66 -3.58 -27.97
N PHE A 450 -13.40 -3.59 -26.86
CA PHE A 450 -14.75 -4.12 -26.81
C PHE A 450 -15.81 -3.07 -26.41
N GLU A 451 -16.99 -3.07 -27.07
CA GLU A 451 -18.15 -2.29 -26.62
C GLU A 451 -18.76 -2.96 -25.37
N ILE A 452 -18.38 -2.46 -24.19
CA ILE A 452 -18.81 -2.95 -22.87
C ILE A 452 -19.43 -1.79 -22.10
N LEU A 453 -20.57 -2.04 -21.47
CA LEU A 453 -21.22 -1.08 -20.58
C LEU A 453 -20.61 -1.14 -19.18
N HIS A 454 -19.98 -0.06 -18.73
CA HIS A 454 -19.36 0.08 -17.42
C HIS A 454 -20.29 0.88 -16.50
N VAL A 455 -20.71 0.26 -15.40
CA VAL A 455 -21.66 0.83 -14.45
C VAL A 455 -21.19 0.61 -13.02
N GLY A 456 -21.27 1.64 -12.18
CA GLY A 456 -20.81 1.61 -10.79
C GLY A 456 -21.29 2.83 -10.02
N ALA A 457 -20.56 3.23 -8.97
CA ALA A 457 -20.84 4.47 -8.23
C ALA A 457 -20.17 5.71 -8.85
N ASP A 458 -19.07 5.53 -9.59
CA ASP A 458 -18.23 6.64 -10.04
C ASP A 458 -18.82 7.42 -11.22
N GLY A 459 -18.42 8.67 -11.38
CA GLY A 459 -18.70 9.49 -12.57
C GLY A 459 -17.88 9.10 -13.81
N GLU A 460 -16.92 8.17 -13.66
CA GLU A 460 -16.12 7.61 -14.75
C GLU A 460 -16.81 6.43 -15.46
N CYS A 461 -17.79 5.82 -14.79
CA CYS A 461 -18.68 4.82 -15.37
C CYS A 461 -19.54 5.45 -16.49
N ASP A 462 -19.96 4.67 -17.48
CA ASP A 462 -20.93 5.15 -18.49
C ASP A 462 -22.25 5.58 -17.83
N ILE A 463 -22.61 4.93 -16.72
CA ILE A 463 -23.85 5.16 -15.97
C ILE A 463 -23.63 4.89 -14.47
N GLN A 464 -23.98 5.86 -13.61
CA GLN A 464 -24.08 5.64 -12.17
C GLN A 464 -25.29 4.78 -11.81
N VAL A 465 -25.08 3.75 -10.98
CA VAL A 465 -26.09 2.77 -10.62
C VAL A 465 -26.16 2.50 -9.11
N SER A 466 -27.17 1.73 -8.72
CA SER A 466 -27.44 1.31 -7.35
C SER A 466 -28.26 0.02 -7.39
N ALA A 467 -28.49 -0.62 -6.25
CA ALA A 467 -29.22 -1.89 -6.19
C ALA A 467 -30.63 -1.87 -6.82
N GLU A 468 -31.25 -0.69 -6.99
CA GLU A 468 -32.52 -0.55 -7.69
C GLU A 468 -32.40 -0.82 -9.21
N HIS A 469 -31.26 -0.46 -9.80
CA HIS A 469 -30.95 -0.60 -11.23
C HIS A 469 -30.67 -2.07 -11.62
N ALA A 470 -30.38 -2.94 -10.66
CA ALA A 470 -30.11 -4.37 -10.85
C ALA A 470 -31.10 -5.11 -11.75
N GLY A 471 -32.40 -4.75 -11.69
CA GLY A 471 -33.43 -5.33 -12.57
C GLY A 471 -33.24 -4.97 -14.04
N LYS A 472 -32.71 -3.78 -14.34
CA LYS A 472 -32.40 -3.29 -15.68
C LYS A 472 -31.03 -3.78 -16.15
N ILE A 473 -30.00 -3.74 -15.30
CA ILE A 473 -28.67 -4.33 -15.56
C ILE A 473 -28.82 -5.80 -16.00
N ALA A 474 -29.55 -6.61 -15.24
CA ALA A 474 -29.84 -8.00 -15.59
C ALA A 474 -30.73 -8.18 -16.85
N SER A 475 -31.38 -7.13 -17.34
CA SER A 475 -32.09 -7.11 -18.63
C SER A 475 -31.14 -6.88 -19.79
N LEU A 476 -30.29 -5.86 -19.71
CA LEU A 476 -29.29 -5.55 -20.75
C LEU A 476 -28.36 -6.76 -20.95
N ALA A 477 -27.85 -7.32 -19.84
CA ALA A 477 -27.01 -8.52 -19.81
C ALA A 477 -27.66 -9.76 -20.48
N LEU A 478 -28.85 -10.18 -20.03
CA LEU A 478 -29.43 -11.47 -20.45
C LEU A 478 -30.41 -11.39 -21.61
N GLU A 479 -31.16 -10.29 -21.74
CA GLU A 479 -32.20 -10.15 -22.76
C GLU A 479 -31.58 -9.55 -24.03
N GLN A 480 -30.77 -8.49 -23.89
CA GLN A 480 -30.13 -7.78 -25.00
C GLN A 480 -28.71 -8.28 -25.36
N ASN A 481 -28.05 -9.09 -24.51
CA ASN A 481 -26.66 -9.58 -24.64
C ASN A 481 -25.57 -8.50 -24.51
N VAL A 482 -25.84 -7.37 -23.86
CA VAL A 482 -24.82 -6.34 -23.59
C VAL A 482 -23.80 -6.89 -22.58
N PRO A 483 -22.48 -6.88 -22.85
CA PRO A 483 -21.46 -7.17 -21.84
C PRO A 483 -21.41 -6.03 -20.82
N ILE A 484 -21.25 -6.36 -19.53
CA ILE A 484 -21.28 -5.36 -18.45
C ILE A 484 -20.08 -5.51 -17.51
N ILE A 485 -19.41 -4.39 -17.20
CA ILE A 485 -18.57 -4.24 -16.02
C ILE A 485 -19.45 -3.61 -14.94
N LEU A 486 -19.69 -4.35 -13.86
CA LEU A 486 -20.33 -3.89 -12.64
C LEU A 486 -19.21 -3.54 -11.66
N ASP A 487 -18.75 -2.30 -11.77
CA ASP A 487 -17.70 -1.71 -10.97
C ASP A 487 -18.25 -1.44 -9.56
N VAL A 488 -17.59 -2.02 -8.55
CA VAL A 488 -17.95 -1.82 -7.15
C VAL A 488 -16.84 -1.15 -6.32
N SER A 489 -15.73 -0.78 -6.95
CA SER A 489 -14.58 -0.12 -6.30
C SER A 489 -14.97 1.23 -5.68
N GLY A 490 -15.75 2.04 -6.40
CA GLY A 490 -16.18 3.38 -5.97
C GLY A 490 -17.25 3.44 -4.86
N TYR A 491 -17.69 2.32 -4.29
CA TYR A 491 -18.70 2.31 -3.21
C TYR A 491 -18.05 2.44 -1.83
N LEU A 492 -18.25 3.60 -1.19
CA LEU A 492 -17.77 3.88 0.17
C LEU A 492 -18.46 3.05 1.29
N ASP A 493 -19.50 2.27 0.96
CA ASP A 493 -20.18 1.36 1.88
C ASP A 493 -20.24 -0.07 1.29
N GLU A 494 -19.52 -0.99 1.94
CA GLU A 494 -19.47 -2.42 1.62
C GLU A 494 -20.87 -3.06 1.56
N ASP A 495 -21.82 -2.62 2.39
CA ASP A 495 -23.19 -3.15 2.41
C ASP A 495 -23.99 -2.69 1.18
N GLU A 496 -23.69 -1.53 0.57
CA GLU A 496 -24.32 -1.05 -0.66
C GLU A 496 -23.79 -1.78 -1.91
N ALA A 497 -22.47 -1.95 -2.01
CA ALA A 497 -21.86 -2.80 -3.03
C ALA A 497 -22.42 -4.24 -2.95
N SER A 498 -22.47 -4.80 -1.74
CA SER A 498 -23.05 -6.11 -1.47
C SER A 498 -24.55 -6.18 -1.83
N GLU A 499 -25.35 -5.14 -1.54
CA GLU A 499 -26.76 -5.03 -1.96
C GLU A 499 -26.90 -5.04 -3.50
N LEU A 500 -26.07 -4.28 -4.21
CA LEU A 500 -26.08 -4.20 -5.69
C LEU A 500 -25.69 -5.53 -6.35
N ILE A 501 -24.59 -6.16 -5.93
CA ILE A 501 -24.17 -7.49 -6.41
C ILE A 501 -25.29 -8.50 -6.14
N ARG A 502 -25.87 -8.47 -4.93
CA ARG A 502 -26.93 -9.39 -4.49
C ARG A 502 -28.21 -9.26 -5.28
N GLU A 503 -28.68 -8.04 -5.55
CA GLU A 503 -29.89 -7.85 -6.35
C GLU A 503 -29.61 -8.20 -7.81
N THR A 504 -28.47 -7.80 -8.38
CA THR A 504 -28.10 -8.12 -9.77
C THR A 504 -28.02 -9.63 -9.97
N ALA A 505 -27.28 -10.34 -9.12
CA ALA A 505 -27.23 -11.81 -9.09
C ALA A 505 -28.62 -12.46 -8.95
N ARG A 506 -29.50 -11.89 -8.12
CA ARG A 506 -30.87 -12.39 -7.93
C ARG A 506 -31.73 -12.18 -9.18
N GLN A 507 -31.63 -11.03 -9.84
CA GLN A 507 -32.38 -10.68 -11.05
C GLN A 507 -31.90 -11.50 -12.25
N LEU A 508 -30.58 -11.67 -12.41
CA LEU A 508 -29.99 -12.61 -13.38
C LEU A 508 -30.58 -14.01 -13.19
N PHE A 509 -30.48 -14.58 -11.98
CA PHE A 509 -31.02 -15.91 -11.64
C PHE A 509 -32.57 -15.98 -11.69
N ALA A 510 -33.29 -14.86 -11.76
CA ALA A 510 -34.74 -14.83 -11.96
C ALA A 510 -35.14 -14.80 -13.45
N LYS A 511 -34.39 -14.05 -14.27
CA LYS A 511 -34.60 -13.89 -15.71
C LYS A 511 -34.12 -15.08 -16.52
N GLU A 512 -32.91 -15.58 -16.24
CA GLU A 512 -32.25 -16.66 -17.00
C GLU A 512 -33.11 -17.93 -17.08
N LYS A 513 -33.85 -18.28 -16.02
CA LYS A 513 -34.83 -19.37 -15.98
C LYS A 513 -35.83 -19.38 -17.15
N LYS A 514 -36.17 -18.19 -17.67
CA LYS A 514 -37.07 -17.99 -18.82
C LYS A 514 -36.33 -18.10 -20.16
N LEU A 515 -35.11 -17.57 -20.22
CA LEU A 515 -34.36 -17.31 -21.46
C LEU A 515 -33.49 -18.48 -21.91
N LYS A 516 -32.85 -19.18 -20.97
CA LYS A 516 -31.97 -20.33 -21.20
C LYS A 516 -30.84 -20.13 -22.22
N LYS A 517 -30.19 -18.95 -22.19
CA LYS A 517 -28.93 -18.66 -22.87
C LYS A 517 -27.74 -19.01 -21.95
N PRO A 518 -26.58 -19.43 -22.48
CA PRO A 518 -25.31 -19.36 -21.75
C PRO A 518 -25.01 -17.90 -21.37
N PHE A 519 -24.60 -17.67 -20.13
CA PHE A 519 -24.14 -16.37 -19.62
C PHE A 519 -23.14 -16.61 -18.49
N LEU A 520 -22.10 -15.79 -18.37
CA LEU A 520 -21.09 -15.91 -17.32
C LEU A 520 -21.09 -14.68 -16.41
N MET A 521 -21.25 -14.90 -15.10
CA MET A 521 -20.97 -13.87 -14.09
C MET A 521 -19.57 -14.13 -13.52
N LEU A 522 -18.64 -13.20 -13.67
CA LEU A 522 -17.33 -13.24 -13.01
C LEU A 522 -17.40 -12.39 -11.75
N VAL A 523 -16.74 -12.83 -10.68
CA VAL A 523 -16.70 -12.14 -9.39
C VAL A 523 -15.27 -12.13 -8.90
N GLU A 524 -14.69 -10.93 -8.84
CA GLU A 524 -13.39 -10.69 -8.24
C GLU A 524 -13.40 -10.77 -6.71
N GLU A 525 -12.19 -10.86 -6.15
CA GLU A 525 -11.85 -11.08 -4.73
C GLU A 525 -12.91 -11.79 -3.90
N CYS A 526 -13.42 -12.89 -4.46
CA CYS A 526 -14.68 -13.51 -4.07
C CYS A 526 -14.67 -14.10 -2.65
N HIS A 527 -13.53 -14.08 -1.96
CA HIS A 527 -13.44 -14.32 -0.53
C HIS A 527 -14.21 -13.31 0.32
N GLU A 528 -14.28 -12.04 -0.08
CA GLU A 528 -15.05 -10.99 0.62
C GLU A 528 -16.56 -11.28 0.56
N TYR A 529 -17.08 -11.61 -0.64
CA TYR A 529 -18.50 -11.94 -0.81
C TYR A 529 -18.86 -13.39 -0.46
N ILE A 530 -17.89 -14.31 -0.38
CA ILE A 530 -18.11 -15.74 -0.14
C ILE A 530 -17.15 -16.34 0.93
N PRO A 531 -17.08 -15.76 2.14
CA PRO A 531 -16.09 -16.16 3.14
C PRO A 531 -16.34 -17.55 3.75
N GLU A 532 -15.25 -18.23 4.10
CA GLU A 532 -15.24 -19.52 4.79
C GLU A 532 -15.75 -19.39 6.23
N GLY A 533 -15.47 -18.25 6.89
CA GLY A 533 -15.77 -18.00 8.29
C GLY A 533 -17.26 -17.87 8.65
N ALA A 534 -17.50 -17.69 9.96
CA ALA A 534 -18.82 -17.43 10.52
C ALA A 534 -19.21 -15.96 10.32
N GLY A 535 -19.82 -15.66 9.17
CA GLY A 535 -20.25 -14.30 8.81
C GLY A 535 -21.15 -14.21 7.58
N MET A 536 -21.12 -15.22 6.69
CA MET A 536 -21.83 -15.22 5.40
C MET A 536 -23.22 -14.55 5.45
N ASP A 537 -23.37 -13.55 4.59
CA ASP A 537 -24.47 -12.60 4.52
C ASP A 537 -25.63 -13.11 3.61
N LYS A 538 -26.34 -12.23 2.89
CA LYS A 538 -27.35 -12.62 1.87
C LYS A 538 -26.75 -12.75 0.45
N THR A 539 -25.65 -12.07 0.16
CA THR A 539 -24.93 -11.98 -1.11
C THR A 539 -24.18 -13.27 -1.39
N GLY A 540 -23.32 -13.75 -0.48
CA GLY A 540 -22.65 -15.04 -0.62
C GLY A 540 -23.63 -16.22 -0.70
N LYS A 541 -24.75 -16.16 0.04
CA LYS A 541 -25.86 -17.13 -0.08
C LYS A 541 -26.52 -17.12 -1.45
N THR A 542 -26.45 -16.01 -2.19
CA THR A 542 -26.99 -15.86 -3.54
C THR A 542 -25.98 -16.31 -4.60
N LEU A 543 -24.70 -15.96 -4.47
CA LEU A 543 -23.62 -16.39 -5.36
C LEU A 543 -23.42 -17.92 -5.31
N ILE A 544 -23.32 -18.52 -4.12
CA ILE A 544 -23.27 -20.00 -3.96
C ILE A 544 -24.50 -20.68 -4.56
N LYS A 545 -25.67 -20.05 -4.44
CA LYS A 545 -26.93 -20.58 -4.99
C LYS A 545 -26.97 -20.50 -6.52
N ILE A 546 -26.24 -19.56 -7.13
CA ILE A 546 -25.97 -19.55 -8.58
C ILE A 546 -25.04 -20.71 -8.92
N GLY A 547 -23.86 -20.85 -8.30
CA GLY A 547 -22.95 -21.98 -8.55
C GLY A 547 -23.66 -23.34 -8.45
N LYS A 548 -24.42 -23.56 -7.37
CA LYS A 548 -25.17 -24.81 -7.12
C LYS A 548 -26.38 -25.05 -8.04
N ARG A 549 -26.87 -24.08 -8.84
CA ARG A 549 -28.16 -24.21 -9.58
C ARG A 549 -28.25 -23.54 -10.97
N GLY A 550 -27.43 -22.54 -11.28
CA GLY A 550 -27.46 -21.75 -12.52
C GLY A 550 -27.14 -22.56 -13.78
N ARG A 551 -26.17 -23.48 -13.74
CA ARG A 551 -25.85 -24.42 -14.85
C ARG A 551 -27.06 -25.14 -15.46
N LYS A 552 -28.14 -25.35 -14.70
CA LYS A 552 -29.39 -26.00 -15.17
C LYS A 552 -30.26 -25.11 -16.05
N HIS A 553 -29.98 -23.81 -16.05
CA HIS A 553 -30.76 -22.78 -16.72
C HIS A 553 -29.89 -21.86 -17.58
N GLY A 554 -28.57 -21.79 -17.41
CA GLY A 554 -27.62 -21.16 -18.34
C GLY A 554 -26.60 -20.22 -17.70
N LEU A 555 -26.86 -19.76 -16.47
CA LEU A 555 -25.98 -18.87 -15.72
C LEU A 555 -24.82 -19.65 -15.07
N GLY A 556 -23.60 -19.43 -15.56
CA GLY A 556 -22.37 -19.80 -14.89
C GLY A 556 -21.89 -18.71 -13.92
N ILE A 557 -21.01 -19.09 -12.99
CA ILE A 557 -20.28 -18.16 -12.14
C ILE A 557 -18.80 -18.54 -12.09
N VAL A 558 -17.91 -17.55 -12.17
CA VAL A 558 -16.49 -17.65 -11.83
C VAL A 558 -16.27 -16.81 -10.57
N GLY A 559 -15.52 -17.35 -9.62
CA GLY A 559 -14.97 -16.57 -8.50
C GLY A 559 -13.45 -16.60 -8.59
N ILE A 560 -12.83 -15.43 -8.50
CA ILE A 560 -11.38 -15.24 -8.44
C ILE A 560 -11.02 -14.87 -7.00
N SER A 561 -9.90 -15.37 -6.49
CA SER A 561 -9.29 -14.83 -5.27
C SER A 561 -7.85 -15.31 -5.09
N GLN A 562 -7.01 -14.44 -4.54
CA GLN A 562 -5.66 -14.78 -4.07
C GLN A 562 -5.62 -15.64 -2.79
N ARG A 563 -6.73 -15.77 -2.05
CA ARG A 563 -6.80 -16.46 -0.73
C ARG A 563 -7.84 -17.59 -0.68
N PRO A 564 -7.63 -18.73 -1.36
CA PRO A 564 -8.56 -19.86 -1.35
C PRO A 564 -8.78 -20.54 0.02
N ALA A 565 -7.95 -20.26 1.03
CA ALA A 565 -8.23 -20.63 2.43
C ALA A 565 -9.44 -19.87 3.00
N ASP A 566 -9.59 -18.60 2.63
CA ASP A 566 -10.65 -17.70 3.07
C ASP A 566 -11.91 -17.81 2.19
N VAL A 567 -11.80 -18.27 0.94
CA VAL A 567 -12.97 -18.65 0.12
C VAL A 567 -13.67 -19.88 0.70
N LYS A 568 -15.01 -19.85 0.75
CA LYS A 568 -15.80 -20.96 1.30
C LYS A 568 -15.65 -22.26 0.51
N LYS A 569 -15.27 -23.34 1.19
CA LYS A 569 -15.07 -24.68 0.59
C LYS A 569 -16.35 -25.27 -0.01
N ASP A 570 -17.51 -24.86 0.50
CA ASP A 570 -18.86 -25.21 0.01
C ASP A 570 -19.23 -24.50 -1.32
N PHE A 571 -18.41 -23.55 -1.78
CA PHE A 571 -18.41 -22.97 -3.13
C PHE A 571 -17.39 -23.69 -4.04
N ILE A 572 -16.11 -23.76 -3.62
CA ILE A 572 -15.00 -24.37 -4.39
C ILE A 572 -15.34 -25.81 -4.82
N THR A 573 -15.93 -26.60 -3.92
CA THR A 573 -16.34 -28.00 -4.19
C THR A 573 -17.57 -28.15 -5.10
N GLN A 574 -18.07 -27.06 -5.68
CA GLN A 574 -19.19 -27.02 -6.63
C GLN A 574 -18.80 -26.38 -7.98
N CYS A 575 -17.56 -25.93 -8.12
CA CYS A 575 -17.05 -25.41 -9.39
C CYS A 575 -16.71 -26.59 -10.31
N ASP A 576 -17.33 -26.64 -11.50
CA ASP A 576 -17.06 -27.69 -12.49
C ASP A 576 -15.65 -27.58 -13.11
N TRP A 577 -15.07 -26.38 -13.03
CA TRP A 577 -13.69 -26.09 -13.40
C TRP A 577 -13.00 -25.51 -12.16
N LEU A 578 -11.77 -25.93 -11.89
CA LEU A 578 -10.89 -25.25 -10.94
C LEU A 578 -9.57 -24.94 -11.65
N CYS A 579 -9.15 -23.69 -11.57
CA CYS A 579 -7.87 -23.21 -12.07
C CYS A 579 -7.03 -22.76 -10.88
N TRP A 580 -5.93 -23.45 -10.63
CA TRP A 580 -5.06 -23.21 -9.48
C TRP A 580 -3.70 -22.73 -9.96
N HIS A 581 -3.46 -21.42 -9.90
CA HIS A 581 -2.15 -20.79 -10.15
C HIS A 581 -1.21 -20.96 -8.93
N ARG A 582 0.06 -20.54 -9.05
CA ARG A 582 1.04 -20.60 -7.96
C ARG A 582 0.50 -20.05 -6.64
N LEU A 583 0.63 -20.82 -5.57
CA LEU A 583 0.26 -20.47 -4.21
C LEU A 583 1.39 -20.88 -3.29
N THR A 584 1.86 -19.96 -2.45
CA THR A 584 3.01 -20.17 -1.54
C THR A 584 2.62 -20.23 -0.07
N TRP A 585 1.39 -19.84 0.26
CA TRP A 585 0.93 -19.80 1.65
C TRP A 585 0.49 -21.17 2.16
N ASP A 586 1.11 -21.57 3.27
CA ASP A 586 0.95 -22.84 3.97
C ASP A 586 -0.52 -23.23 4.27
N ASN A 587 -1.46 -22.28 4.36
CA ASN A 587 -2.89 -22.56 4.53
C ASN A 587 -3.62 -22.85 3.20
N ASP A 588 -3.22 -22.17 2.13
CA ASP A 588 -3.81 -22.22 0.80
C ASP A 588 -3.33 -23.45 0.03
N THR A 589 -2.04 -23.78 0.12
CA THR A 589 -1.49 -25.03 -0.42
C THR A 589 -2.07 -26.26 0.29
N LYS A 590 -2.51 -26.13 1.55
CA LYS A 590 -3.34 -27.14 2.24
C LYS A 590 -4.78 -27.25 1.71
N VAL A 591 -5.37 -26.19 1.16
CA VAL A 591 -6.66 -26.29 0.43
C VAL A 591 -6.47 -27.01 -0.89
N VAL A 592 -5.43 -26.68 -1.65
CA VAL A 592 -5.05 -27.37 -2.90
C VAL A 592 -4.81 -28.85 -2.63
N SER A 593 -3.96 -29.17 -1.63
CA SER A 593 -3.68 -30.54 -1.15
C SER A 593 -4.94 -31.35 -0.85
N LYS A 594 -5.98 -30.69 -0.31
CA LYS A 594 -7.24 -31.30 0.10
C LYS A 594 -8.22 -31.53 -1.07
N ILE A 595 -8.07 -30.79 -2.17
CA ILE A 595 -8.99 -30.80 -3.31
C ILE A 595 -8.41 -31.57 -4.50
N LEU A 596 -7.17 -31.27 -4.88
CA LEU A 596 -6.46 -31.94 -5.98
C LEU A 596 -5.71 -33.20 -5.51
N GLY A 597 -5.22 -33.20 -4.27
CA GLY A 597 -4.32 -34.21 -3.71
C GLY A 597 -2.96 -33.62 -3.33
N SER A 598 -2.25 -34.24 -2.39
CA SER A 598 -1.00 -33.68 -1.83
C SER A 598 0.10 -33.50 -2.87
N GLU A 599 0.19 -34.38 -3.88
CA GLU A 599 1.18 -34.25 -4.97
C GLU A 599 1.01 -32.93 -5.76
N TYR A 600 -0.21 -32.42 -5.88
CA TYR A 600 -0.50 -31.12 -6.50
C TYR A 600 -0.43 -29.97 -5.50
N GLY A 601 -0.62 -30.23 -4.20
CA GLY A 601 -0.44 -29.24 -3.13
C GLY A 601 1.03 -28.96 -2.81
N GLU A 602 1.92 -29.91 -3.09
CA GLU A 602 3.37 -29.69 -3.11
C GLU A 602 3.78 -29.02 -4.43
N ALA A 603 3.38 -29.57 -5.59
CA ALA A 603 3.79 -29.07 -6.91
C ALA A 603 3.11 -27.77 -7.40
N ILE A 604 2.31 -27.09 -6.56
CA ILE A 604 1.75 -25.75 -6.85
C ILE A 604 2.64 -24.62 -6.35
N GLU A 605 3.53 -24.90 -5.39
CA GLU A 605 4.58 -23.99 -4.97
C GLU A 605 5.62 -23.84 -6.12
N ASP A 606 5.83 -24.92 -6.90
CA ASP A 606 6.73 -25.04 -8.07
C ASP A 606 6.05 -24.74 -9.44
N MET A 607 5.15 -23.76 -9.51
CA MET A 607 4.55 -23.30 -10.78
C MET A 607 5.26 -22.08 -11.36
N ASP A 608 5.38 -22.03 -12.69
CA ASP A 608 5.87 -20.84 -13.39
C ASP A 608 4.73 -19.82 -13.58
N ASP A 609 5.06 -18.54 -13.81
CA ASP A 609 4.05 -17.49 -13.86
C ASP A 609 3.15 -17.59 -15.11
N GLY A 610 1.84 -17.43 -14.89
CA GLY A 610 0.79 -17.74 -15.87
C GLY A 610 0.47 -19.23 -16.04
N GLU A 611 1.16 -20.17 -15.37
CA GLU A 611 0.73 -21.56 -15.31
C GLU A 611 -0.35 -21.81 -14.26
N ALA A 612 -1.13 -22.88 -14.45
CA ALA A 612 -2.05 -23.41 -13.46
C ALA A 612 -2.24 -24.92 -13.56
N PHE A 613 -2.68 -25.54 -12.46
CA PHE A 613 -3.39 -26.83 -12.50
C PHE A 613 -4.87 -26.60 -12.81
N LEU A 614 -5.26 -26.94 -14.03
CA LEU A 614 -6.64 -26.95 -14.49
C LEU A 614 -7.28 -28.33 -14.28
N MET A 615 -8.30 -28.37 -13.42
CA MET A 615 -9.20 -29.53 -13.22
C MET A 615 -10.57 -29.25 -13.83
N THR A 616 -11.19 -30.23 -14.49
CA THR A 616 -12.51 -30.09 -15.18
C THR A 616 -13.39 -31.32 -15.00
N ASP A 617 -14.67 -31.13 -14.66
CA ASP A 617 -15.62 -32.18 -14.20
C ASP A 617 -15.71 -33.42 -15.12
N TRP A 618 -15.73 -33.23 -16.43
CA TRP A 618 -15.87 -34.31 -17.41
C TRP A 618 -14.59 -35.12 -17.68
N ALA A 619 -13.42 -34.68 -17.19
CA ALA A 619 -12.12 -35.23 -17.61
C ALA A 619 -11.48 -36.18 -16.57
N GLU A 620 -11.84 -36.06 -15.29
CA GLU A 620 -11.21 -36.75 -14.14
C GLU A 620 -9.67 -36.63 -14.09
N SER A 621 -9.08 -35.67 -14.82
CA SER A 621 -7.64 -35.50 -14.98
C SER A 621 -7.24 -34.03 -14.82
N ILE A 622 -6.31 -33.77 -13.91
CA ILE A 622 -5.67 -32.47 -13.72
C ILE A 622 -4.62 -32.26 -14.82
N ARG A 623 -4.51 -31.03 -15.34
CA ARG A 623 -3.56 -30.64 -16.39
C ARG A 623 -2.80 -29.39 -15.95
N ARG A 624 -1.46 -29.41 -15.97
CA ARG A 624 -0.65 -28.18 -15.98
C ARG A 624 -0.88 -27.48 -17.33
N VAL A 625 -1.29 -26.22 -17.31
CA VAL A 625 -1.61 -25.41 -18.49
C VAL A 625 -1.00 -24.03 -18.35
N GLN A 626 -0.47 -23.48 -19.45
CA GLN A 626 -0.06 -22.08 -19.56
C GLN A 626 -1.24 -21.25 -20.05
N PHE A 627 -1.54 -20.13 -19.40
CA PHE A 627 -2.47 -19.13 -19.91
C PHE A 627 -1.77 -18.21 -20.92
N HIS A 628 -2.54 -17.70 -21.89
CA HIS A 628 -2.09 -16.65 -22.79
C HIS A 628 -1.93 -15.32 -22.04
N ARG A 629 -1.35 -14.30 -22.68
CA ARG A 629 -1.35 -12.93 -22.16
C ARG A 629 -2.48 -12.10 -22.77
N LYS A 630 -2.88 -11.02 -22.10
CA LYS A 630 -3.97 -10.14 -22.53
C LYS A 630 -3.53 -9.26 -23.72
N GLU A 631 -4.50 -8.94 -24.57
CA GLU A 631 -4.40 -8.15 -25.80
C GLU A 631 -4.93 -6.71 -25.62
N THR A 632 -5.64 -6.40 -24.53
CA THR A 632 -6.16 -5.04 -24.21
C THR A 632 -5.46 -4.38 -23.02
N PHE A 633 -5.56 -3.05 -22.94
CA PHE A 633 -5.06 -2.16 -21.90
C PHE A 633 -5.14 -2.73 -20.47
N ASP A 634 -4.06 -2.56 -19.70
CA ASP A 634 -4.01 -2.94 -18.29
C ASP A 634 -4.47 -1.78 -17.39
N ALA A 635 -5.74 -1.82 -17.02
CA ALA A 635 -6.35 -0.90 -16.08
C ALA A 635 -6.12 -1.28 -14.59
N GLY A 636 -5.41 -2.39 -14.32
CA GLY A 636 -4.97 -2.80 -12.98
C GLY A 636 -3.60 -2.24 -12.59
N ALA A 637 -3.06 -1.28 -13.33
CA ALA A 637 -2.05 -0.36 -12.82
C ALA A 637 -2.77 0.71 -11.99
N THR A 638 -2.39 0.88 -10.72
CA THR A 638 -3.03 1.84 -9.80
C THR A 638 -2.91 3.29 -10.35
N PRO A 639 -3.87 4.22 -10.14
CA PRO A 639 -3.99 5.44 -10.98
C PRO A 639 -3.24 6.70 -10.51
N GLY A 640 -2.92 7.62 -11.44
CA GLY A 640 -2.29 8.94 -11.25
C GLY A 640 -2.97 9.95 -10.29
N LEU A 641 -2.40 11.17 -10.16
CA LEU A 641 -2.89 12.24 -9.26
C LEU A 641 -3.14 13.58 -9.98
N ASP A 642 -2.58 13.78 -11.17
CA ASP A 642 -3.09 14.71 -12.18
C ASP A 642 -3.89 13.93 -13.26
N ASP A 643 -4.23 14.57 -14.40
CA ASP A 643 -5.26 14.08 -15.34
C ASP A 643 -4.77 12.97 -16.32
N PHE A 644 -5.12 11.71 -16.02
CA PHE A 644 -4.89 10.49 -16.81
C PHE A 644 -5.37 10.58 -18.28
N GLU A 645 -4.47 10.54 -19.28
CA GLU A 645 -4.84 10.40 -20.70
C GLU A 645 -5.38 8.99 -21.01
N ARG A 646 -6.69 8.80 -20.86
CA ARG A 646 -7.36 7.54 -21.25
C ARG A 646 -7.21 7.26 -22.75
N PRO A 647 -6.96 6.00 -23.15
CA PRO A 647 -7.14 5.60 -24.55
C PRO A 647 -8.59 5.82 -24.99
N ASP A 648 -8.84 5.94 -26.30
CA ASP A 648 -10.18 6.14 -26.89
C ASP A 648 -11.13 4.96 -26.59
N LEU A 649 -11.72 4.95 -25.39
CA LEU A 649 -12.62 3.88 -24.95
C LEU A 649 -13.86 3.82 -25.84
N LYS A 650 -14.24 2.61 -26.26
CA LYS A 650 -15.38 2.37 -27.14
C LYS A 650 -16.69 2.64 -26.41
N SER A 651 -17.18 3.86 -26.59
CA SER A 651 -18.46 4.33 -26.03
C SER A 651 -19.64 3.50 -26.53
N VAL A 652 -20.52 3.13 -25.60
CA VAL A 652 -21.72 2.34 -25.86
C VAL A 652 -22.81 3.20 -26.51
N SER A 653 -23.62 2.61 -27.39
CA SER A 653 -24.71 3.36 -28.04
C SER A 653 -25.66 4.07 -27.05
N GLY A 654 -25.90 5.38 -27.26
CA GLY A 654 -26.66 6.22 -26.32
C GLY A 654 -28.12 5.80 -26.09
N ASP A 655 -28.72 5.03 -27.01
CA ASP A 655 -30.04 4.41 -26.79
C ASP A 655 -30.05 3.46 -25.58
N LEU A 656 -28.92 2.81 -25.26
CA LEU A 656 -28.77 1.93 -24.08
C LEU A 656 -28.58 2.73 -22.78
N VAL A 657 -27.92 3.89 -22.86
CA VAL A 657 -27.67 4.80 -21.73
C VAL A 657 -28.98 5.38 -21.22
N SER A 658 -29.76 6.02 -22.10
CA SER A 658 -31.06 6.59 -21.72
C SER A 658 -32.13 5.55 -21.37
N GLU A 659 -31.94 4.30 -21.77
CA GLU A 659 -32.75 3.16 -21.30
C GLU A 659 -32.54 2.84 -19.80
N LEU A 660 -31.48 3.35 -19.17
CA LEU A 660 -31.19 3.26 -17.73
C LEU A 660 -31.48 4.59 -17.01
N GLU A 661 -31.01 5.74 -17.54
CA GLU A 661 -31.24 7.08 -16.97
C GLU A 661 -32.72 7.37 -16.65
N SER A 662 -33.62 6.93 -17.54
CA SER A 662 -35.06 7.12 -17.43
C SER A 662 -35.70 6.48 -16.19
N ILE A 663 -35.03 5.52 -15.54
CA ILE A 663 -35.48 4.93 -14.27
C ILE A 663 -35.26 5.92 -13.11
N THR A 664 -34.11 6.58 -13.10
CA THR A 664 -33.76 7.62 -12.13
C THR A 664 -34.72 8.80 -12.24
N GLU A 665 -34.94 9.33 -13.46
CA GLU A 665 -35.87 10.45 -13.69
C GLU A 665 -37.32 10.15 -13.25
N GLU A 666 -37.83 8.94 -13.53
CA GLU A 666 -39.19 8.55 -13.16
C GLU A 666 -39.34 8.41 -11.63
N ARG A 667 -38.29 7.98 -10.93
CA ARG A 667 -38.27 7.93 -9.47
C ARG A 667 -38.10 9.29 -8.81
N GLU A 668 -37.23 10.16 -9.29
CA GLU A 668 -37.11 11.53 -8.76
C GLU A 668 -38.44 12.29 -8.84
N ARG A 669 -39.16 12.17 -9.96
CA ARG A 669 -40.54 12.67 -10.10
C ARG A 669 -41.47 12.07 -9.04
N THR A 670 -41.43 10.74 -8.87
CA THR A 670 -42.29 10.02 -7.93
C THR A 670 -42.04 10.46 -6.48
N GLU A 671 -40.78 10.65 -6.09
CA GLU A 671 -40.42 11.06 -4.72
C GLU A 671 -40.67 12.55 -4.47
N SER A 672 -40.52 13.40 -5.49
CA SER A 672 -40.95 14.80 -5.47
C SER A 672 -42.47 14.92 -5.27
N GLU A 673 -43.28 14.18 -6.04
CA GLU A 673 -44.74 14.11 -5.85
C GLU A 673 -45.12 13.61 -4.45
N LEU A 674 -44.39 12.62 -3.92
CA LEU A 674 -44.62 12.07 -2.58
C LEU A 674 -44.22 13.05 -1.46
N ALA A 675 -43.17 13.84 -1.65
CA ALA A 675 -42.78 14.93 -0.74
C ALA A 675 -43.80 16.06 -0.73
N ASP A 676 -44.30 16.49 -1.89
CA ASP A 676 -45.38 17.48 -2.01
C ASP A 676 -46.68 17.00 -1.34
N LEU A 677 -47.06 15.73 -1.57
CA LEU A 677 -48.22 15.12 -0.92
C LEU A 677 -48.05 15.05 0.60
N ARG A 678 -46.87 14.71 1.13
CA ARG A 678 -46.57 14.77 2.57
C ARG A 678 -46.74 16.20 3.12
N GLN A 679 -46.19 17.19 2.41
CA GLN A 679 -46.28 18.60 2.81
C GLN A 679 -47.73 19.11 2.79
N GLU A 680 -48.55 18.70 1.83
CA GLU A 680 -49.98 19.03 1.78
C GLU A 680 -50.77 18.35 2.91
N LEU A 681 -50.41 17.12 3.26
CA LEU A 681 -51.03 16.35 4.36
C LEU A 681 -50.73 16.99 5.73
N ASP A 682 -49.51 17.46 5.97
CA ASP A 682 -49.17 18.18 7.20
C ASP A 682 -49.79 19.58 7.27
N LYS A 683 -49.90 20.31 6.15
CA LYS A 683 -50.70 21.55 6.09
C LYS A 683 -52.17 21.28 6.46
N LYS A 684 -52.74 20.16 5.99
CA LYS A 684 -54.11 19.73 6.34
C LYS A 684 -54.23 19.35 7.81
N ARG A 685 -53.27 18.63 8.39
CA ARG A 685 -53.20 18.30 9.83
C ARG A 685 -53.14 19.56 10.70
N GLN A 686 -52.22 20.48 10.40
CA GLN A 686 -52.12 21.76 11.12
C GLN A 686 -53.44 22.55 11.06
N ARG A 687 -54.11 22.56 9.90
CA ARG A 687 -55.42 23.21 9.77
C ARG A 687 -56.54 22.48 10.54
N ILE A 688 -56.49 21.15 10.64
CA ILE A 688 -57.40 20.37 11.50
C ILE A 688 -57.17 20.75 12.97
N THR A 689 -55.93 20.69 13.47
CA THR A 689 -55.62 21.08 14.87
C THR A 689 -55.97 22.53 15.17
N GLN A 690 -55.80 23.46 14.22
CA GLN A 690 -56.29 24.83 14.37
C GLN A 690 -57.82 24.89 14.48
N LEU A 691 -58.55 24.16 13.63
CA LEU A 691 -60.01 24.09 13.66
C LEU A 691 -60.55 23.41 14.93
N GLU A 692 -59.85 22.40 15.44
CA GLU A 692 -60.15 21.73 16.72
C GLU A 692 -59.98 22.71 17.89
N ARG A 693 -58.90 23.48 17.90
CA ARG A 693 -58.65 24.54 18.89
C ARG A 693 -59.67 25.68 18.79
N GLU A 694 -60.05 26.09 17.57
CA GLU A 694 -61.14 27.08 17.34
C GLU A 694 -62.50 26.53 17.78
N LEU A 695 -62.74 25.22 17.66
CA LEU A 695 -63.95 24.53 18.13
C LEU A 695 -63.98 24.39 19.66
N GLU A 696 -62.83 24.15 20.29
CA GLU A 696 -62.64 24.10 21.74
C GLU A 696 -62.87 25.49 22.36
N GLU A 697 -62.22 26.55 21.84
CA GLU A 697 -62.48 27.94 22.25
C GLU A 697 -63.95 28.34 22.09
N ALA A 698 -64.64 27.85 21.04
CA ALA A 698 -66.07 28.08 20.83
C ALA A 698 -66.96 27.31 21.83
N ARG A 699 -66.55 26.11 22.26
CA ARG A 699 -67.23 25.31 23.30
C ARG A 699 -67.06 25.96 24.67
N ASP A 700 -65.84 26.34 25.04
CA ASP A 700 -65.53 27.05 26.29
C ASP A 700 -66.31 28.37 26.39
N MET A 701 -66.41 29.10 25.27
CA MET A 701 -67.21 30.32 25.19
C MET A 701 -68.72 30.05 25.37
N SER A 702 -69.22 28.90 24.90
CA SER A 702 -70.59 28.45 25.13
C SER A 702 -70.83 28.03 26.58
N GLU A 703 -69.91 27.27 27.19
CA GLU A 703 -70.02 26.86 28.61
C GLU A 703 -69.88 28.05 29.56
N MET A 704 -69.03 29.03 29.24
CA MET A 704 -68.97 30.31 29.96
C MET A 704 -70.27 31.11 29.78
N ALA A 705 -70.88 31.12 28.58
CA ALA A 705 -72.16 31.79 28.36
C ALA A 705 -73.31 31.14 29.15
N ASP A 706 -73.38 29.80 29.17
CA ASP A 706 -74.35 29.07 29.98
C ASP A 706 -74.10 29.25 31.49
N THR A 707 -72.84 29.26 31.92
CA THR A 707 -72.47 29.55 33.31
C THR A 707 -72.86 30.98 33.70
N PHE A 708 -72.69 31.96 32.81
CA PHE A 708 -73.09 33.35 33.02
C PHE A 708 -74.63 33.50 33.04
N ALA A 709 -75.34 32.77 32.17
CA ALA A 709 -76.81 32.69 32.19
C ALA A 709 -77.32 32.06 33.49
N GLN A 710 -76.72 30.96 33.95
CA GLN A 710 -77.03 30.34 35.24
C GLN A 710 -76.70 31.26 36.44
N ALA A 711 -75.63 32.06 36.36
CA ALA A 711 -75.29 33.05 37.39
C ALA A 711 -76.31 34.21 37.44
N LEU A 712 -76.80 34.68 36.29
CA LEU A 712 -77.88 35.67 36.20
C LEU A 712 -79.20 35.11 36.74
N LEU A 713 -79.56 33.88 36.37
CA LEU A 713 -80.75 33.16 36.89
C LEU A 713 -80.67 32.94 38.41
N ARG A 714 -79.50 32.57 38.96
CA ARG A 714 -79.29 32.46 40.41
C ARG A 714 -79.38 33.80 41.15
N LYS A 715 -79.23 34.94 40.46
CA LYS A 715 -79.36 36.28 41.04
C LYS A 715 -80.75 36.91 40.84
N SER A 716 -81.64 36.27 40.09
CA SER A 716 -83.01 36.75 39.86
C SER A 716 -83.99 35.61 39.52
N GLY A 717 -84.82 35.17 40.48
CA GLY A 717 -85.84 34.15 40.20
C GLY A 717 -86.39 33.37 41.38
N ALA A 718 -86.90 34.03 42.43
CA ALA A 718 -87.73 33.33 43.42
C ALA A 718 -89.19 33.23 42.93
N SER A 719 -89.80 32.06 43.06
CA SER A 719 -91.20 31.73 42.71
C SER A 719 -91.49 31.55 41.20
N TYR A 720 -91.77 30.32 40.77
CA TYR A 720 -93.14 29.81 40.80
C TYR A 720 -93.16 28.27 40.82
N ARG A 721 -94.34 27.66 40.70
CA ARG A 721 -94.69 26.29 41.11
C ARG A 721 -95.75 25.71 40.18
N ASP A 722 -95.60 24.44 39.75
CA ASP A 722 -96.52 23.30 40.02
C ASP A 722 -96.35 22.15 38.99
N GLY A 723 -96.75 20.92 39.35
CA GLY A 723 -97.06 19.76 38.46
C GLY A 723 -95.97 19.21 37.50
N SER A 724 -95.70 17.90 37.39
CA SER A 724 -96.33 16.70 37.97
C SER A 724 -95.32 15.52 38.00
N ALA A 725 -95.58 14.49 38.81
CA ALA A 725 -94.75 13.28 38.98
C ALA A 725 -95.59 12.00 38.68
N PRO A 726 -95.23 10.75 39.04
CA PRO A 726 -93.93 10.15 39.45
C PRO A 726 -93.62 8.78 38.75
N GLU A 727 -92.57 8.06 39.20
CA GLU A 727 -92.45 6.59 39.06
C GLU A 727 -93.64 5.84 39.74
N PRO A 728 -93.94 4.58 39.37
CA PRO A 728 -93.37 3.39 40.03
C PRO A 728 -92.82 2.33 39.03
N ARG A 729 -91.87 1.40 39.33
CA ARG A 729 -91.80 0.32 40.36
C ARG A 729 -92.88 -0.78 40.14
N ARG A 730 -92.69 -2.09 40.37
CA ARG A 730 -91.70 -2.84 41.21
C ARG A 730 -91.78 -4.38 40.96
N ARG A 731 -90.65 -5.10 41.10
CA ARG A 731 -90.48 -6.47 41.72
C ARG A 731 -91.38 -7.65 41.24
N GLU A 732 -91.41 -8.88 41.80
CA GLU A 732 -90.93 -9.58 43.04
C GLU A 732 -90.82 -11.10 42.68
N ASP A 733 -89.93 -12.01 43.13
CA ASP A 733 -88.63 -11.98 43.88
C ASP A 733 -87.91 -13.39 43.73
N ASP A 734 -87.36 -14.03 44.80
CA ASP A 734 -86.95 -15.47 44.98
C ASP A 734 -85.57 -16.08 44.51
N ALA A 735 -84.54 -15.95 45.39
CA ALA A 735 -83.86 -17.01 46.21
C ALA A 735 -83.33 -18.37 45.63
N PRO A 736 -82.35 -19.08 46.30
CA PRO A 736 -81.31 -18.65 47.29
C PRO A 736 -79.88 -19.26 47.11
N GLY A 737 -78.85 -18.59 47.66
CA GLY A 737 -77.49 -19.14 47.86
C GLY A 737 -76.58 -18.16 48.67
N PRO A 738 -75.77 -18.57 49.68
CA PRO A 738 -75.28 -17.59 50.68
C PRO A 738 -73.74 -17.39 50.82
N LEU A 739 -73.38 -16.12 51.14
CA LEU A 739 -72.19 -15.63 51.88
C LEU A 739 -70.80 -15.62 51.20
N GLY A 740 -70.20 -14.43 51.08
CA GLY A 740 -68.72 -14.23 51.07
C GLY A 740 -68.17 -13.22 50.04
N ASP A 741 -67.73 -12.05 50.53
CA ASP A 741 -66.82 -11.03 49.97
C ASP A 741 -66.38 -11.04 48.49
N ALA A 742 -66.68 -9.91 47.82
CA ALA A 742 -65.97 -9.33 46.67
C ALA A 742 -65.95 -10.19 45.37
N PRO A 743 -65.05 -9.94 44.38
CA PRO A 743 -65.43 -9.18 43.18
C PRO A 743 -65.45 -10.03 41.89
N ASP A 744 -65.59 -9.32 40.76
CA ASP A 744 -65.11 -9.66 39.42
C ASP A 744 -66.06 -10.36 38.40
N ASP A 745 -65.64 -10.17 37.13
CA ASP A 745 -65.83 -11.00 35.93
C ASP A 745 -67.09 -11.00 35.03
N GLN A 746 -66.76 -11.29 33.76
CA GLN A 746 -67.39 -11.13 32.44
C GLN A 746 -68.67 -11.93 32.06
N SER A 747 -69.09 -11.70 30.79
CA SER A 747 -69.60 -12.71 29.84
C SER A 747 -71.13 -13.01 29.88
N GLU A 748 -71.82 -13.49 28.82
CA GLU A 748 -71.42 -13.84 27.43
C GLU A 748 -72.68 -14.00 26.51
N ARG A 749 -72.46 -14.32 25.21
CA ARG A 749 -73.37 -15.01 24.24
C ARG A 749 -74.49 -14.18 23.58
N HIS A 750 -74.94 -14.44 22.35
CA HIS A 750 -74.38 -14.97 21.07
C HIS A 750 -75.50 -14.78 20.00
N ASP A 751 -75.41 -15.08 18.70
CA ASP A 751 -74.37 -15.63 17.80
C ASP A 751 -74.13 -14.59 16.65
N TYR A 752 -73.52 -14.78 15.46
CA TYR A 752 -72.99 -15.93 14.68
C TYR A 752 -71.80 -15.49 13.78
N GLU A 753 -71.03 -16.49 13.34
CA GLU A 753 -70.25 -16.70 12.10
C GLU A 753 -70.17 -15.61 10.99
N GLU A 754 -69.09 -15.41 10.21
CA GLU A 754 -67.67 -15.87 10.06
C GLU A 754 -67.33 -15.77 8.53
N PRO A 755 -66.07 -15.92 8.03
CA PRO A 755 -64.86 -16.33 8.76
C PRO A 755 -63.61 -15.42 8.64
N ALA A 756 -62.74 -15.57 9.66
CA ALA A 756 -61.26 -15.55 9.70
C ALA A 756 -60.39 -14.83 8.61
N SER A 757 -59.21 -14.27 8.89
CA SER A 757 -58.38 -13.92 10.10
C SER A 757 -57.07 -13.27 9.56
N ALA A 758 -56.02 -12.79 10.26
CA ALA A 758 -55.62 -12.30 11.61
C ALA A 758 -54.24 -11.57 11.40
N GLY A 759 -53.55 -10.88 12.31
CA GLY A 759 -53.72 -10.52 13.74
C GLY A 759 -52.35 -10.01 14.29
N THR A 760 -52.31 -9.07 15.24
CA THR A 760 -51.08 -8.30 15.60
C THR A 760 -51.03 -7.77 17.05
N ALA A 761 -49.83 -7.71 17.65
CA ALA A 761 -49.31 -6.71 18.64
C ALA A 761 -49.86 -6.64 20.11
N GLU A 762 -49.27 -5.68 20.89
CA GLU A 762 -49.61 -5.13 22.24
C GLU A 762 -49.24 -5.92 23.56
N SER A 763 -48.93 -5.32 24.75
CA SER A 763 -48.48 -3.96 25.17
C SER A 763 -48.19 -3.76 26.69
N GLY A 764 -47.19 -2.93 27.07
CA GLY A 764 -47.13 -2.13 28.34
C GLY A 764 -46.72 -2.79 29.70
N SER A 765 -46.60 -2.08 30.85
CA SER A 765 -46.42 -0.62 31.16
C SER A 765 -46.19 -0.28 32.69
N ARG A 766 -45.68 0.95 32.99
CA ARG A 766 -45.92 1.86 34.19
C ARG A 766 -45.39 1.60 35.63
N SER A 767 -44.86 2.68 36.28
CA SER A 767 -45.27 3.23 37.62
C SER A 767 -44.54 4.56 38.02
N THR A 768 -44.89 5.23 39.14
CA THR A 768 -44.42 6.58 39.61
C THR A 768 -44.16 6.61 41.17
N GLU A 769 -43.82 7.67 41.95
CA GLU A 769 -43.85 9.16 41.82
C GLU A 769 -43.09 9.93 42.97
N GLY A 770 -42.81 11.24 42.81
CA GLY A 770 -42.49 12.22 43.90
C GLY A 770 -41.00 12.55 44.20
N THR A 771 -40.57 13.69 44.78
CA THR A 771 -41.30 14.90 45.29
C THR A 771 -40.38 16.14 45.53
N ALA A 772 -40.95 17.36 45.51
CA ALA A 772 -40.57 18.60 46.26
C ALA A 772 -39.49 19.61 45.75
N ALA A 773 -39.67 20.88 46.14
CA ALA A 773 -38.97 22.12 45.71
C ALA A 773 -38.00 22.70 46.81
N THR A 774 -37.32 23.87 46.78
CA THR A 774 -37.62 25.24 46.27
C THR A 774 -36.38 26.20 46.17
N GLY A 775 -36.40 27.18 45.25
CA GLY A 775 -36.27 28.62 45.62
C GLY A 775 -35.06 29.53 45.22
N SER A 776 -35.28 30.44 44.23
CA SER A 776 -34.80 31.88 44.14
C SER A 776 -33.28 32.21 44.02
N THR A 777 -32.80 33.34 43.44
CA THR A 777 -33.39 34.68 43.10
C THR A 777 -32.68 35.36 41.88
N GLU A 778 -33.06 36.59 41.47
CA GLU A 778 -32.85 37.19 40.11
C GLU A 778 -32.15 38.59 40.05
N HIS A 779 -31.74 39.05 38.83
CA HIS A 779 -31.86 40.41 38.21
C HIS A 779 -31.18 40.42 36.80
N ALA A 780 -31.62 40.99 35.65
CA ALA A 780 -32.36 42.22 35.21
C ALA A 780 -31.41 43.33 34.64
N THR A 781 -31.64 44.13 33.55
CA THR A 781 -32.84 44.58 32.76
C THR A 781 -32.63 44.64 31.20
N ALA A 782 -33.08 45.70 30.46
CA ALA A 782 -33.13 45.88 28.97
C ALA A 782 -33.19 47.41 28.57
N ALA A 783 -33.42 47.95 27.34
CA ALA A 783 -33.92 47.50 26.00
C ALA A 783 -33.68 48.55 24.83
N ASP A 784 -34.07 48.21 23.58
CA ASP A 784 -34.28 49.09 22.35
C ASP A 784 -32.99 49.63 21.61
N VAL A 785 -32.89 50.30 20.43
CA VAL A 785 -33.78 51.21 19.61
C VAL A 785 -33.52 51.20 18.06
N THR A 786 -34.60 51.03 17.25
CA THR A 786 -34.95 51.37 15.81
C THR A 786 -33.98 51.60 14.59
N ARG A 787 -34.36 50.97 13.43
CA ARG A 787 -34.59 51.47 12.01
C ARG A 787 -33.47 51.86 10.96
N ALA A 788 -33.37 51.03 9.89
CA ALA A 788 -33.80 51.24 8.46
C ALA A 788 -32.95 51.90 7.31
N ALA A 789 -32.86 51.15 6.17
CA ALA A 789 -33.07 51.51 4.73
C ALA A 789 -31.90 51.74 3.69
N ASP A 790 -32.09 51.11 2.51
CA ASP A 790 -31.63 51.32 1.10
C ASP A 790 -30.15 51.22 0.60
N GLU A 791 -30.01 50.83 -0.68
CA GLU A 791 -28.78 50.60 -1.51
C GLU A 791 -28.51 51.78 -2.51
N PRO A 792 -27.75 51.68 -3.64
CA PRO A 792 -26.62 50.81 -4.08
C PRO A 792 -25.42 51.62 -4.71
N GLY A 793 -24.37 50.96 -5.26
CA GLY A 793 -23.60 51.53 -6.41
C GLY A 793 -22.07 51.29 -6.58
N GLU A 794 -21.71 50.54 -7.64
CA GLU A 794 -20.63 50.75 -8.65
C GLU A 794 -19.11 51.02 -8.36
N THR A 795 -18.27 50.10 -8.90
CA THR A 795 -17.02 50.29 -9.73
C THR A 795 -15.64 50.70 -9.13
N GLY A 796 -14.57 50.20 -9.81
CA GLY A 796 -13.15 50.64 -9.72
C GLY A 796 -12.18 49.54 -9.22
N THR A 797 -11.45 48.77 -10.04
CA THR A 797 -10.30 49.03 -10.96
C THR A 797 -8.90 49.10 -10.33
N ASP A 798 -7.99 48.29 -10.90
CA ASP A 798 -6.53 48.47 -11.06
C ASP A 798 -5.52 48.23 -9.90
N ALA A 799 -4.70 47.20 -10.13
CA ALA A 799 -3.23 47.23 -10.18
C ALA A 799 -2.33 47.00 -8.93
N GLU A 800 -1.13 46.52 -9.29
CA GLU A 800 0.03 46.04 -8.54
C GLU A 800 0.56 46.98 -7.43
N ALA A 801 1.10 46.40 -6.34
CA ALA A 801 2.40 46.79 -5.77
C ALA A 801 2.93 45.81 -4.70
N GLU A 802 4.19 45.41 -4.84
CA GLU A 802 5.08 45.02 -3.72
C GLU A 802 5.22 46.16 -2.70
N PRO A 803 5.43 45.86 -1.41
CA PRO A 803 6.57 46.50 -0.75
C PRO A 803 7.34 45.61 0.24
N ALA A 804 8.66 45.70 0.16
CA ALA A 804 9.58 44.93 0.99
C ALA A 804 9.85 45.51 2.40
N SER A 805 10.25 44.61 3.31
CA SER A 805 11.18 44.81 4.44
C SER A 805 10.77 45.69 5.65
N VAL A 806 10.85 45.09 6.85
CA VAL A 806 11.18 45.79 8.11
C VAL A 806 12.11 44.90 8.96
N ALA A 807 13.14 45.50 9.56
CA ALA A 807 14.17 44.89 10.42
C ALA A 807 13.88 45.18 11.93
N ALA A 808 14.60 44.70 12.96
CA ALA A 808 15.39 43.50 13.25
C ALA A 808 15.80 43.56 14.75
N ALA A 809 16.18 42.43 15.39
CA ALA A 809 16.87 42.40 16.70
C ALA A 809 17.53 41.01 16.94
N THR A 810 18.81 40.75 16.63
CA THR A 810 20.06 41.11 17.36
C THR A 810 20.28 40.43 18.73
N ASN A 811 20.97 39.27 18.72
CA ASN A 811 22.15 38.90 19.55
C ASN A 811 22.34 37.36 19.62
N GLY A 812 23.52 36.75 19.37
CA GLY A 812 24.77 37.25 18.78
C GLY A 812 26.04 36.49 19.24
N SER A 813 27.01 36.28 18.34
CA SER A 813 28.41 35.80 18.59
C SER A 813 28.57 34.33 19.02
N ALA A 814 29.56 33.52 18.61
CA ALA A 814 30.60 33.49 17.54
C ALA A 814 31.08 32.00 17.43
N ALA A 815 31.61 31.43 16.33
CA ALA A 815 32.74 31.80 15.45
C ALA A 815 34.10 31.82 16.19
N ASP A 816 35.22 31.30 15.66
CA ASP A 816 35.47 30.64 14.35
C ASP A 816 36.75 29.76 14.36
N ASP A 817 36.99 29.01 13.28
CA ASP A 817 38.27 28.47 12.76
C ASP A 817 39.20 27.58 13.67
N GLY A 818 40.13 26.77 13.13
CA GLY A 818 40.46 26.47 11.72
C GLY A 818 41.90 25.91 11.56
N ALA A 819 42.24 25.37 10.38
CA ALA A 819 43.51 24.73 9.97
C ALA A 819 43.91 23.42 10.74
N ALA A 820 44.41 22.31 10.17
CA ALA A 820 45.18 21.95 8.96
C ALA A 820 46.69 21.75 9.21
N GLU A 821 47.21 20.55 8.90
CA GLU A 821 48.65 20.23 8.89
C GLU A 821 49.01 19.25 7.76
N ALA A 822 50.28 19.30 7.34
CA ALA A 822 50.97 18.32 6.49
C ALA A 822 52.49 18.42 6.76
N GLY A 823 53.23 17.31 6.67
CA GLY A 823 54.71 17.33 6.62
C GLY A 823 55.47 16.59 7.73
N GLU A 824 55.72 15.30 7.47
CA GLU A 824 56.99 14.56 7.68
C GLU A 824 57.83 14.56 8.99
N ALA A 825 58.43 13.38 9.22
CA ALA A 825 59.80 13.12 9.74
C ALA A 825 60.10 12.97 11.26
N ALA A 826 60.19 11.68 11.66
CA ALA A 826 61.29 11.03 12.41
C ALA A 826 61.65 11.46 13.86
N GLY A 827 61.65 10.48 14.79
CA GLY A 827 62.27 10.65 16.12
C GLY A 827 62.05 9.53 17.17
N THR A 828 62.75 8.41 17.07
CA THR A 828 62.95 7.41 18.17
C THR A 828 64.28 7.70 18.92
N PRO A 829 64.63 7.07 20.08
CA PRO A 829 64.00 5.94 20.80
C PRO A 829 63.98 6.04 22.36
N GLU A 830 63.66 4.93 23.04
CA GLU A 830 64.10 4.53 24.42
C GLU A 830 63.57 5.32 25.66
N THR A 831 63.54 4.78 26.90
CA THR A 831 63.86 3.44 27.47
C THR A 831 63.03 3.13 28.76
N ASN A 832 63.11 1.86 29.22
CA ASN A 832 62.76 1.33 30.57
C ASN A 832 61.28 1.05 30.90
N GLY A 833 60.92 -0.04 31.60
CA GLY A 833 61.73 -1.23 31.92
C GLY A 833 61.36 -1.97 33.23
N ALA A 834 60.69 -3.13 33.11
CA ALA A 834 60.52 -4.19 34.15
C ALA A 834 59.76 -3.76 35.45
N THR A 835 59.35 -4.65 36.38
CA THR A 835 59.54 -6.11 36.56
C THR A 835 58.36 -6.69 37.37
N GLU A 836 57.97 -7.94 37.10
CA GLU A 836 57.67 -9.08 38.03
C GLU A 836 57.05 -8.88 39.46
N THR A 837 56.38 -9.84 40.13
CA THR A 837 55.83 -11.21 39.82
C THR A 837 54.84 -11.64 40.94
N ASN A 838 54.17 -12.79 40.75
CA ASN A 838 53.50 -13.64 41.75
C ASN A 838 52.14 -13.16 42.30
N GLY A 839 51.20 -14.05 42.67
CA GLY A 839 51.24 -15.52 42.58
C GLY A 839 49.86 -16.15 42.87
N ALA A 840 49.69 -17.44 42.57
CA ALA A 840 48.40 -18.13 42.63
C ALA A 840 48.19 -18.98 43.90
N ALA A 841 46.94 -19.15 44.34
CA ALA A 841 46.44 -20.39 44.95
C ALA A 841 44.90 -20.41 45.10
N THR A 842 44.31 -21.59 44.94
CA THR A 842 42.91 -21.97 45.15
C THR A 842 42.54 -22.16 46.63
N ALA A 843 41.28 -21.90 47.04
CA ALA A 843 40.46 -22.81 47.87
C ALA A 843 39.05 -22.26 48.22
N GLU A 844 38.03 -23.12 48.13
CA GLU A 844 36.79 -23.08 48.92
C GLU A 844 36.94 -24.02 50.16
N PRO A 845 35.94 -24.18 51.09
CA PRO A 845 34.68 -23.47 51.32
C PRO A 845 34.41 -23.07 52.81
N ALA A 846 33.20 -22.55 53.06
CA ALA A 846 32.34 -22.85 54.23
C ALA A 846 32.44 -22.09 55.59
N THR A 847 31.29 -21.47 55.93
CA THR A 847 30.59 -21.46 57.24
C THR A 847 30.98 -20.53 58.41
N GLY A 848 30.18 -19.46 58.57
CA GLY A 848 29.54 -19.07 59.85
C GLY A 848 30.26 -18.01 60.73
N GLY A 849 29.59 -17.01 61.31
CA GLY A 849 28.18 -16.60 61.17
C GLY A 849 27.66 -15.70 62.33
N ARG A 850 26.45 -15.13 62.16
CA ARG A 850 25.71 -14.20 63.07
C ARG A 850 26.19 -12.72 63.05
N GLY A 851 25.31 -11.72 63.07
CA GLY A 851 23.84 -11.73 62.92
C GLY A 851 23.13 -10.41 63.33
N ALA A 852 21.87 -10.23 62.86
CA ALA A 852 20.96 -9.07 63.04
C ALA A 852 21.44 -7.73 62.47
N GLY A 853 20.61 -6.80 61.95
CA GLY A 853 19.16 -6.75 61.60
C GLY A 853 18.99 -5.55 60.62
N ASP A 854 17.89 -5.26 59.93
CA ASP A 854 16.44 -5.54 60.12
C ASP A 854 15.73 -5.62 58.73
N ASP A 855 14.45 -5.98 58.68
CA ASP A 855 13.76 -6.44 57.46
C ASP A 855 13.18 -5.35 56.52
N ARG A 856 13.39 -5.55 55.21
CA ARG A 856 12.43 -5.19 54.15
C ARG A 856 12.28 -6.36 53.17
N VAL A 857 11.17 -7.08 53.30
CA VAL A 857 10.91 -8.35 52.61
C VAL A 857 10.60 -8.15 51.12
N ARG A 858 11.01 -9.14 50.32
CA ARG A 858 10.96 -9.15 48.85
C ARG A 858 9.55 -9.40 48.29
N ARG A 859 9.22 -8.70 47.20
CA ARG A 859 8.70 -9.33 45.96
C ARG A 859 9.67 -8.93 44.85
N ALA A 860 10.29 -9.83 44.08
CA ALA A 860 9.72 -11.00 43.39
C ALA A 860 8.64 -10.56 42.39
N VAL A 861 9.08 -9.87 41.33
CA VAL A 861 8.38 -9.90 40.05
C VAL A 861 8.59 -11.31 39.48
N PRO A 862 7.54 -12.06 39.12
CA PRO A 862 7.69 -13.40 38.57
C PRO A 862 8.30 -13.35 37.16
N ALA A 863 8.80 -14.49 36.69
CA ALA A 863 8.86 -14.69 35.25
C ALA A 863 7.42 -14.72 34.73
N THR A 864 7.08 -13.84 33.79
CA THR A 864 5.90 -14.04 32.97
C THR A 864 6.25 -15.07 31.91
N ASP A 865 5.82 -16.32 32.13
CA ASP A 865 5.72 -17.31 31.06
C ASP A 865 4.89 -16.73 29.89
N GLY A 866 5.09 -17.28 28.70
CA GLY A 866 4.48 -16.76 27.47
C GLY A 866 2.96 -16.73 27.53
N VAL A 867 2.39 -15.54 27.77
CA VAL A 867 0.98 -15.26 27.49
C VAL A 867 0.88 -14.86 26.03
N ASP A 868 0.47 -15.80 25.19
CA ASP A 868 0.12 -15.50 23.82
C ASP A 868 -1.16 -14.64 23.78
N ILE A 869 -1.02 -13.41 23.33
CA ILE A 869 -2.12 -12.45 23.17
C ILE A 869 -2.77 -12.50 21.77
N SER A 870 -2.47 -13.53 20.97
CA SER A 870 -3.34 -13.95 19.84
C SER A 870 -4.78 -14.26 20.32
N ALA A 871 -4.93 -14.64 21.59
CA ALA A 871 -6.20 -14.83 22.27
C ALA A 871 -7.08 -13.56 22.43
N ALA A 872 -6.62 -12.40 21.92
CA ALA A 872 -7.42 -11.18 21.75
C ALA A 872 -7.79 -10.88 20.27
N ARG A 873 -7.45 -11.78 19.33
CA ARG A 873 -7.86 -11.72 17.90
C ARG A 873 -8.86 -12.83 17.50
N SER A 874 -9.31 -13.62 18.46
CA SER A 874 -10.50 -14.47 18.32
C SER A 874 -11.29 -14.49 19.64
N ARG A 875 -12.57 -14.88 19.56
CA ARG A 875 -13.57 -14.89 20.65
C ARG A 875 -14.26 -13.56 20.98
N THR A 876 -15.16 -13.15 20.10
CA THR A 876 -16.56 -13.01 20.54
C THR A 876 -16.98 -14.33 21.22
N GLY A 877 -17.45 -14.25 22.47
CA GLY A 877 -17.32 -15.36 23.42
C GLY A 877 -18.30 -16.53 23.28
N PHE A 878 -18.07 -17.46 22.35
CA PHE A 878 -18.67 -18.80 22.34
C PHE A 878 -17.65 -19.90 21.97
N PRO A 879 -17.27 -20.78 22.91
CA PRO A 879 -16.75 -22.13 22.62
C PRO A 879 -17.92 -23.08 22.33
N ASP A 880 -17.66 -24.16 21.59
CA ASP A 880 -18.68 -25.06 21.03
C ASP A 880 -19.65 -25.66 22.05
N ALA A 881 -20.94 -25.49 21.79
CA ALA A 881 -22.03 -26.12 22.53
C ALA A 881 -23.32 -26.25 21.69
N ASP A 882 -23.23 -26.69 20.43
CA ASP A 882 -24.40 -27.07 19.63
C ASP A 882 -24.35 -28.54 19.18
N ASP A 883 -24.45 -29.42 20.19
CA ASP A 883 -24.95 -30.79 20.03
C ASP A 883 -26.21 -30.95 20.93
N ALA A 884 -27.13 -29.98 20.82
CA ALA A 884 -28.35 -29.92 21.64
C ALA A 884 -29.49 -29.07 21.04
N ALA A 885 -29.94 -29.38 19.82
CA ALA A 885 -31.15 -28.79 19.24
C ALA A 885 -32.43 -29.22 20.01
N ALA A 886 -32.74 -28.55 21.13
CA ALA A 886 -33.87 -28.87 21.99
C ALA A 886 -34.47 -27.66 22.75
N PHE A 887 -35.80 -27.57 22.70
CA PHE A 887 -36.71 -26.68 23.46
C PHE A 887 -36.80 -25.19 23.09
N LEU A 888 -38.06 -24.74 23.10
CA LEU A 888 -38.52 -23.37 22.83
C LEU A 888 -38.69 -22.58 24.15
N ASP A 889 -39.05 -21.30 23.98
CA ASP A 889 -39.44 -20.31 24.99
C ASP A 889 -38.32 -19.70 25.87
N GLY A 890 -38.18 -18.37 25.79
CA GLY A 890 -37.37 -17.53 26.70
C GLY A 890 -36.05 -16.98 26.13
N ASP A 891 -36.09 -16.33 24.95
CA ASP A 891 -34.87 -16.00 24.17
C ASP A 891 -34.57 -14.50 23.91
N GLU A 892 -35.45 -13.55 24.24
CA GLU A 892 -35.14 -12.11 24.08
C GLU A 892 -34.04 -11.66 25.06
N LEU A 893 -34.17 -12.04 26.34
CA LEU A 893 -33.19 -11.73 27.40
C LEU A 893 -31.77 -12.23 27.09
N ARG A 894 -31.60 -13.23 26.23
CA ARG A 894 -30.30 -13.87 25.98
C ARG A 894 -29.39 -13.09 25.03
N ARG A 895 -29.93 -12.23 24.15
CA ARG A 895 -29.09 -11.36 23.31
C ARG A 895 -28.58 -10.15 24.09
N ARG A 896 -29.48 -9.44 24.78
CA ARG A 896 -29.15 -8.27 25.60
C ARG A 896 -28.09 -8.58 26.65
N GLU A 897 -28.30 -9.64 27.46
CA GLU A 897 -27.34 -10.09 28.48
C GLU A 897 -26.02 -10.57 27.87
N ALA A 898 -26.02 -11.22 26.70
CA ALA A 898 -24.78 -11.68 26.06
C ALA A 898 -23.91 -10.51 25.56
N VAL A 899 -24.52 -9.45 25.00
CA VAL A 899 -23.81 -8.24 24.58
C VAL A 899 -23.27 -7.48 25.79
N VAL A 900 -24.10 -7.26 26.83
CA VAL A 900 -23.70 -6.63 28.09
C VAL A 900 -22.53 -7.40 28.73
N ALA A 901 -22.67 -8.71 28.94
CA ALA A 901 -21.61 -9.54 29.51
C ALA A 901 -20.37 -9.63 28.61
N GLY A 902 -20.50 -9.43 27.28
CA GLY A 902 -19.39 -9.31 26.35
C GLY A 902 -18.54 -8.07 26.64
N PHE A 903 -19.15 -6.89 26.62
CA PHE A 903 -18.44 -5.63 26.87
C PHE A 903 -17.91 -5.50 28.30
N VAL A 904 -18.64 -5.99 29.31
CA VAL A 904 -18.16 -6.03 30.70
C VAL A 904 -16.83 -6.78 30.78
N ARG A 905 -16.77 -8.02 30.26
CA ARG A 905 -15.53 -8.81 30.26
C ARG A 905 -14.41 -8.16 29.44
N ALA A 906 -14.72 -7.47 28.35
CA ALA A 906 -13.73 -6.74 27.57
C ALA A 906 -13.12 -5.56 28.37
N VAL A 907 -13.94 -4.76 29.05
CA VAL A 907 -13.47 -3.66 29.91
C VAL A 907 -12.75 -4.18 31.17
N GLU A 908 -13.23 -5.28 31.76
CA GLU A 908 -12.58 -5.98 32.88
C GLU A 908 -11.19 -6.55 32.53
N SER A 909 -10.93 -6.84 31.25
CA SER A 909 -9.62 -7.32 30.78
C SER A 909 -8.54 -6.21 30.73
N LEU A 910 -8.95 -4.93 30.71
CA LEU A 910 -8.04 -3.80 30.68
C LEU A 910 -7.28 -3.63 32.01
N GLU A 911 -6.00 -3.22 31.94
CA GLU A 911 -5.24 -2.80 33.13
C GLU A 911 -6.04 -1.76 33.95
N PRO A 912 -5.96 -1.76 35.30
CA PRO A 912 -6.72 -0.82 36.14
C PRO A 912 -6.53 0.66 35.79
N VAL A 913 -5.33 1.05 35.35
CA VAL A 913 -5.04 2.42 34.89
C VAL A 913 -5.70 2.69 33.53
N THR A 914 -5.58 1.75 32.58
CA THR A 914 -6.21 1.87 31.25
C THR A 914 -7.74 1.90 31.35
N ARG A 915 -8.33 1.19 32.32
CA ARG A 915 -9.77 1.25 32.62
C ARG A 915 -10.18 2.61 33.20
N ARG A 916 -9.42 3.15 34.16
CA ARG A 916 -9.68 4.52 34.66
C ARG A 916 -9.45 5.61 33.61
N MET A 917 -8.54 5.41 32.65
CA MET A 917 -8.44 6.31 31.48
C MET A 917 -9.73 6.32 30.66
N LEU A 918 -10.42 5.17 30.55
CA LEU A 918 -11.71 5.09 29.86
C LEU A 918 -12.82 5.85 30.62
N SER A 919 -12.87 5.74 31.96
CA SER A 919 -13.74 6.60 32.80
C SER A 919 -13.40 8.09 32.64
N ALA A 920 -12.12 8.47 32.61
CA ALA A 920 -11.72 9.86 32.41
C ALA A 920 -12.18 10.42 31.06
N TYR A 921 -12.21 9.60 30.00
CA TYR A 921 -12.80 9.99 28.71
C TYR A 921 -14.33 10.12 28.73
N ARG A 922 -15.02 9.29 29.54
CA ARG A 922 -16.47 9.39 29.78
C ARG A 922 -16.83 10.68 30.53
N GLU A 923 -16.05 11.04 31.54
CA GLU A 923 -16.27 12.25 32.36
C GLU A 923 -15.89 13.55 31.64
N ALA A 924 -14.73 13.60 30.98
CA ALA A 924 -14.26 14.80 30.29
C ALA A 924 -14.95 15.02 28.92
N GLY A 925 -15.49 13.96 28.31
CA GLY A 925 -16.06 13.95 26.95
C GLY A 925 -15.01 14.06 25.84
N ARG A 926 -13.97 14.89 26.04
CA ARG A 926 -12.73 14.95 25.26
C ARG A 926 -11.54 15.17 26.20
N ALA A 927 -10.41 14.53 25.92
CA ALA A 927 -9.13 14.80 26.57
C ALA A 927 -7.96 14.34 25.69
N THR A 928 -6.75 14.83 25.94
CA THR A 928 -5.55 14.17 25.39
C THR A 928 -5.21 12.89 26.19
N PRO A 929 -4.43 11.95 25.62
CA PRO A 929 -3.96 10.77 26.34
C PRO A 929 -3.21 11.06 27.64
N VAL A 930 -2.55 12.22 27.73
CA VAL A 930 -1.77 12.60 28.93
C VAL A 930 -2.70 13.04 30.05
N GLU A 931 -3.72 13.84 29.75
CA GLU A 931 -4.73 14.28 30.73
C GLU A 931 -5.57 13.10 31.22
N ALA A 932 -6.05 12.25 30.30
CA ALA A 932 -6.75 11.02 30.67
C ALA A 932 -5.86 10.08 31.50
N HIS A 933 -4.55 9.97 31.19
CA HIS A 933 -3.63 9.18 32.00
C HIS A 933 -3.42 9.81 33.39
N LEU A 934 -3.32 11.14 33.52
CA LEU A 934 -3.21 11.83 34.81
C LEU A 934 -4.46 11.64 35.67
N ALA A 935 -5.65 11.84 35.11
CA ALA A 935 -6.93 11.61 35.77
C ALA A 935 -7.10 10.16 36.24
N ALA A 936 -6.47 9.20 35.56
CA ALA A 936 -6.48 7.78 35.91
C ALA A 936 -5.50 7.36 37.04
N ASP A 937 -5.05 8.28 37.90
CA ASP A 937 -3.92 8.13 38.85
C ASP A 937 -2.62 7.68 38.16
N GLY A 938 -2.34 8.27 36.99
CA GLY A 938 -1.16 7.95 36.21
C GLY A 938 0.06 8.82 36.47
N SER A 939 1.17 8.42 35.86
CA SER A 939 2.44 9.15 35.93
C SER A 939 2.47 10.45 35.10
N GLY A 940 1.50 10.64 34.19
CA GLY A 940 1.55 11.69 33.17
C GLY A 940 2.63 11.51 32.09
N ASP A 941 3.44 10.44 32.14
CA ASP A 941 4.45 10.16 31.13
C ASP A 941 3.79 9.93 29.75
N ARG A 942 4.19 10.74 28.77
CA ARG A 942 3.63 10.74 27.42
C ARG A 942 3.75 9.38 26.72
N ARG A 943 4.78 8.58 27.01
CA ARG A 943 4.96 7.25 26.42
C ARG A 943 3.95 6.25 26.98
N TYR A 944 3.79 6.21 28.31
CA TYR A 944 2.80 5.31 28.93
C TYR A 944 1.36 5.76 28.65
N ALA A 945 1.10 7.06 28.59
CA ALA A 945 -0.18 7.63 28.19
C ALA A 945 -0.60 7.17 26.78
N TYR A 946 0.25 7.40 25.78
CA TYR A 946 -0.06 7.03 24.39
C TYR A 946 -0.03 5.51 24.18
N ALA A 947 0.76 4.74 24.92
CA ALA A 947 0.73 3.29 24.89
C ALA A 947 -0.61 2.71 25.41
N ARG A 948 -1.11 3.20 26.55
CA ARG A 948 -2.41 2.78 27.09
C ARG A 948 -3.58 3.26 26.22
N ASN A 949 -3.52 4.47 25.70
CA ASN A 949 -4.53 4.97 24.78
C ASN A 949 -4.56 4.21 23.45
N ARG A 950 -3.40 3.73 22.96
CA ARG A 950 -3.34 2.82 21.80
C ARG A 950 -4.12 1.52 22.04
N THR A 951 -4.15 1.00 23.27
CA THR A 951 -4.99 -0.14 23.64
C THR A 951 -6.48 0.20 23.59
N LEU A 952 -6.90 1.32 24.19
CA LEU A 952 -8.32 1.76 24.14
C LEU A 952 -8.78 2.01 22.70
N ARG A 953 -7.97 2.69 21.88
CA ARG A 953 -8.25 2.96 20.46
C ARG A 953 -8.34 1.67 19.63
N ARG A 954 -7.44 0.71 19.85
CA ARG A 954 -7.47 -0.60 19.15
C ARG A 954 -8.66 -1.47 19.55
N ALA A 955 -9.21 -1.28 20.74
CA ALA A 955 -10.45 -1.92 21.19
C ALA A 955 -11.72 -1.11 20.85
N GLY A 956 -11.59 0.00 20.11
CA GLY A 956 -12.70 0.87 19.71
C GLY A 956 -13.36 1.65 20.86
N PHE A 957 -12.86 1.55 22.10
CA PHE A 957 -13.48 2.18 23.27
C PHE A 957 -13.37 3.72 23.27
N VAL A 958 -12.44 4.27 22.48
CA VAL A 958 -12.27 5.72 22.27
C VAL A 958 -12.02 6.05 20.80
N ASP A 959 -12.74 7.06 20.31
CA ASP A 959 -12.54 7.66 19.00
C ASP A 959 -11.48 8.77 19.08
N HIS A 960 -10.69 8.97 18.02
CA HIS A 960 -9.95 10.23 17.84
C HIS A 960 -10.90 11.35 17.38
N ARG A 961 -10.58 12.61 17.69
CA ARG A 961 -11.37 13.78 17.25
C ARG A 961 -10.52 14.81 16.51
N SER A 962 -9.62 15.50 17.20
CA SER A 962 -8.85 16.64 16.69
C SER A 962 -7.64 16.88 17.58
N GLU A 963 -6.53 17.41 17.05
CA GLU A 963 -5.33 17.83 17.81
C GLU A 963 -4.69 16.78 18.75
N GLY A 964 -5.06 15.51 18.61
CA GLY A 964 -4.63 14.42 19.50
C GLY A 964 -5.57 14.16 20.68
N GLU A 965 -6.73 14.83 20.75
CA GLU A 965 -7.83 14.50 21.64
C GLU A 965 -8.53 13.19 21.26
N TYR A 966 -9.05 12.51 22.28
CA TYR A 966 -9.87 11.32 22.15
C TYR A 966 -11.17 11.48 22.96
N ALA A 967 -12.22 10.82 22.50
CA ALA A 967 -13.57 10.87 23.09
C ALA A 967 -14.12 9.46 23.33
N TYR A 968 -14.95 9.31 24.35
CA TYR A 968 -15.59 8.06 24.71
C TYR A 968 -16.50 7.50 23.60
N ALA A 969 -16.41 6.19 23.32
CA ALA A 969 -17.11 5.55 22.19
C ALA A 969 -17.94 4.31 22.54
N LEU A 970 -18.02 3.89 23.82
CA LEU A 970 -18.80 2.70 24.22
C LEU A 970 -20.27 2.70 23.71
N PRO A 971 -21.04 3.80 23.74
CA PRO A 971 -22.41 3.79 23.21
C PRO A 971 -22.50 3.42 21.73
N ARG A 972 -21.50 3.83 20.93
CA ARG A 972 -21.40 3.47 19.50
C ARG A 972 -21.08 2.00 19.32
N LEU A 973 -20.16 1.46 20.11
CA LEU A 973 -19.82 0.04 20.12
C LEU A 973 -21.04 -0.83 20.49
N VAL A 974 -21.79 -0.45 21.53
CA VAL A 974 -22.97 -1.21 21.97
C VAL A 974 -24.08 -1.17 20.92
N ARG A 975 -24.36 0.00 20.32
CA ARG A 975 -25.29 0.12 19.18
C ARG A 975 -24.87 -0.78 18.01
N ARG A 976 -23.61 -0.73 17.59
CA ARG A 976 -23.09 -1.56 16.47
C ARG A 976 -23.13 -3.06 16.77
N ALA A 977 -22.98 -3.47 18.03
CA ALA A 977 -22.98 -4.88 18.44
C ALA A 977 -24.38 -5.48 18.71
N TYR A 978 -25.39 -4.64 18.94
CA TYR A 978 -26.77 -5.07 19.24
C TYR A 978 -27.74 -4.79 18.07
N GLY A 979 -27.43 -3.79 17.23
CA GLY A 979 -28.05 -3.53 15.92
C GLY A 979 -28.91 -2.25 15.88
N ASP A 980 -28.96 -1.59 14.73
CA ASP A 980 -29.50 -0.23 14.56
C ASP A 980 -31.03 -0.08 14.65
N ARG A 981 -31.70 -1.05 15.30
CA ARG A 981 -33.10 -0.98 15.73
C ARG A 981 -33.27 -0.81 17.23
N THR A 982 -32.18 -0.84 18.01
CA THR A 982 -32.20 -0.51 19.45
C THR A 982 -32.74 0.91 19.65
N ASP A 983 -33.79 1.06 20.46
CA ASP A 983 -34.24 2.41 20.82
C ASP A 983 -33.22 3.11 21.72
N GLU A 984 -33.26 4.46 21.75
CA GLU A 984 -32.25 5.24 22.47
C GLU A 984 -32.28 4.98 23.99
N GLN A 985 -33.41 4.52 24.53
CA GLN A 985 -33.56 4.22 25.96
C GLN A 985 -32.99 2.84 26.29
N GLU A 986 -33.26 1.80 25.49
CA GLU A 986 -32.64 0.48 25.64
C GLU A 986 -31.11 0.56 25.50
N LEU A 987 -30.60 1.38 24.57
CA LEU A 987 -29.15 1.60 24.45
C LEU A 987 -28.56 2.26 25.70
N VAL A 988 -29.19 3.31 26.22
CA VAL A 988 -28.74 3.98 27.45
C VAL A 988 -28.77 3.02 28.64
N GLU A 989 -29.80 2.18 28.76
CA GLU A 989 -29.89 1.15 29.80
C GLU A 989 -28.78 0.08 29.66
N MET A 990 -28.48 -0.40 28.44
CA MET A 990 -27.39 -1.36 28.21
C MET A 990 -26.01 -0.76 28.49
N VAL A 991 -25.78 0.49 28.08
CA VAL A 991 -24.51 1.20 28.31
C VAL A 991 -24.30 1.42 29.81
N ALA A 992 -25.30 1.95 30.52
CA ALA A 992 -25.23 2.13 31.98
C ALA A 992 -25.02 0.79 32.70
N GLU A 993 -25.67 -0.28 32.24
CA GLU A 993 -25.49 -1.62 32.81
C GLU A 993 -24.08 -2.19 32.59
N ILE A 994 -23.45 -1.92 31.44
CA ILE A 994 -22.03 -2.26 31.19
C ILE A 994 -21.11 -1.41 32.08
N GLU A 995 -21.37 -0.12 32.19
CA GLU A 995 -20.55 0.83 32.95
C GLU A 995 -20.56 0.53 34.45
N ALA A 996 -21.74 0.22 35.01
CA ALA A 996 -21.90 -0.22 36.39
C ALA A 996 -21.20 -1.58 36.64
N ARG A 997 -21.47 -2.59 35.81
CA ARG A 997 -20.92 -3.94 35.97
C ARG A 997 -19.39 -3.99 35.79
N ALA A 998 -18.82 -3.16 34.91
CA ALA A 998 -17.37 -3.13 34.64
C ALA A 998 -16.57 -2.19 35.57
N GLY A 999 -17.25 -1.40 36.41
CA GLY A 999 -16.62 -0.39 37.27
C GLY A 999 -16.07 0.81 36.50
N LEU A 1000 -16.79 1.27 35.46
CA LEU A 1000 -16.57 2.58 34.82
C LEU A 1000 -17.39 3.69 35.49
N ASP A 1001 -18.41 3.35 36.27
CA ASP A 1001 -19.17 4.28 37.10
C ASP A 1001 -18.37 4.79 38.30
N THR A 1002 -18.22 6.10 38.33
CA THR A 1002 -17.78 6.88 39.49
C THR A 1002 -18.99 7.24 40.35
N GLU A 1003 -19.36 6.35 41.29
CA GLU A 1003 -20.07 6.84 42.47
C GLU A 1003 -19.18 7.91 43.15
N PRO A 1004 -19.73 9.09 43.49
CA PRO A 1004 -18.98 10.09 44.22
C PRO A 1004 -18.65 9.54 45.61
N SER A 1005 -17.35 9.35 45.90
CA SER A 1005 -16.92 9.00 47.26
C SER A 1005 -17.31 10.13 48.24
N PRO A 1006 -17.85 9.78 49.44
CA PRO A 1006 -18.46 10.73 50.38
C PRO A 1006 -17.46 11.57 51.19
#